data_AF-M7C819-F1
#
_entry.id   AF-M7C819-F1
#
_cell.length_a   1.000
_cell.length_b   1.000
_cell.length_c   1.000
_cell.angle_alpha   90.00
_cell.angle_beta   90.00
_cell.angle_gamma   90.00
#
_symmetry.space_group_name_H-M   'P 1'
#
loop_
_entity.id
_entity.type
_entity.pdbx_description
1 polymer ?
#
loop_
_entity_poly.entity_id
_entity_poly.type
_entity_poly.pdbx_seq_one_letter_code
_entity_poly.pdbx_strand_id
1 'polypeptide(L)'
;MRAALLAPGLHTPAGQHDSMSGSGQAVRLPDMLLSAACEAVWENMARMCVKTHRLDVAKVCLGNMGHARGAKALREAEQEPEVEARVAMLAIQLGMLEDAERLYKNCKRYDLLNKFYQASDQWQKAMEVAETHDRVHLRTTYYNYAKHLEATAECNIALSYYEKSDTHRFEVPRMLSEDLQALEIYVNKMKDKSLWKWWAQYLESQSDMESALRYYELAQDYFSLVRVYCFQGNIQKAAEIANETGNWAASYHLARQYESQDEIKQAVHFYTRAQAFNNAIRLCKENNLDDQLMNLALLSSPEDMIEAACYYEEKGEQMDRAVMLYHKAGHFSKALELAFATQQFGALQLIAEDLDEKSDPALLARCSDFFIEHAQHEKAVELLLAAKKYHEALQLCLNQNLTITEEMAEKMTVSKDSKELSEESRKELLEQIADCCMRQGNYHMATKKYTQAGNKLKAMRALLKSGDTEKIVFFAGVSKQREIYIMAANYLQSLDWRKDPEIMKNIISFYTKGKALDLLAGFYDACAQVEIDEYQNYEKAQGALTEAFKCLSKAKTRSPVEQESKLALLQSKMALVKRFIQARRVYSEDPKEAIRQCELLLDEPDLDSTIRLGDVLGFLVEHYLQVEDFQMAYRYLEEMRKRIPCVNLTYYVNERTIEAVHRGLGIPWNRNPVPERIRHNSIEDNKEVEEDVADEVEDP
;
A
#
# COMPACT_ATOMS: atom_id res chain seq x y z
N MET A 1 63.05 -22.22 15.04
CA MET A 1 62.71 -23.61 15.40
C MET A 1 61.30 -23.92 14.90
N ARG A 2 61.10 -25.13 14.36
CA ARG A 2 59.88 -25.64 13.69
C ARG A 2 58.55 -25.24 14.38
N ALA A 3 57.60 -24.73 13.60
CA ALA A 3 56.17 -24.67 13.95
C ALA A 3 55.45 -25.64 12.98
N ALA A 4 54.92 -26.76 13.47
CA ALA A 4 53.63 -26.93 14.13
C ALA A 4 52.57 -27.37 13.10
N LEU A 5 52.38 -28.69 13.07
CA LEU A 5 51.33 -29.43 12.38
C LEU A 5 49.97 -29.16 13.03
N LEU A 6 48.96 -28.91 12.23
CA LEU A 6 47.55 -29.03 12.62
C LEU A 6 46.88 -30.05 11.68
N ALA A 7 46.40 -31.13 12.29
CA ALA A 7 45.42 -32.07 11.72
C ALA A 7 44.01 -31.44 11.80
N PRO A 8 43.02 -31.96 11.04
CA PRO A 8 42.22 -33.13 11.45
C PRO A 8 42.01 -34.11 10.26
N GLY A 9 41.72 -35.41 10.38
CA GLY A 9 40.95 -36.16 11.36
C GLY A 9 39.62 -36.56 10.71
N LEU A 10 39.55 -37.68 9.97
CA LEU A 10 38.30 -38.38 9.62
C LEU A 10 38.57 -39.87 9.26
N HIS A 11 37.72 -40.72 9.84
CA HIS A 11 37.76 -42.18 9.92
C HIS A 11 37.67 -42.93 8.58
N THR A 12 38.34 -44.09 8.52
CA THR A 12 37.96 -45.27 7.70
C THR A 12 37.51 -46.41 8.61
N PRO A 13 36.58 -47.26 8.15
CA PRO A 13 36.73 -48.72 8.25
C PRO A 13 36.46 -49.38 6.87
N ALA A 14 37.33 -50.23 6.32
CA ALA A 14 37.58 -51.66 6.61
C ALA A 14 36.70 -52.63 5.78
N GLY A 15 37.35 -53.68 5.23
CA GLY A 15 36.75 -54.93 4.71
C GLY A 15 36.94 -55.12 3.19
N GLN A 16 37.93 -55.88 2.70
CA GLN A 16 38.16 -57.35 2.66
C GLN A 16 37.57 -58.06 1.43
N HIS A 17 38.22 -59.20 1.09
CA HIS A 17 38.05 -60.14 -0.02
C HIS A 17 38.90 -59.87 -1.28
N ASP A 18 39.64 -60.82 -1.84
CA ASP A 18 40.05 -62.13 -1.35
C ASP A 18 41.22 -62.65 -2.21
N SER A 19 41.95 -63.58 -1.62
CA SER A 19 43.13 -64.27 -2.12
C SER A 19 42.96 -65.03 -3.44
N MET A 20 44.04 -65.18 -4.23
CA MET A 20 44.53 -66.51 -4.59
C MET A 20 46.00 -66.50 -5.02
N SER A 21 46.78 -67.33 -4.33
CA SER A 21 48.18 -67.64 -4.53
C SER A 21 48.41 -68.56 -5.73
N GLY A 22 49.48 -68.31 -6.48
CA GLY A 22 50.05 -69.24 -7.45
C GLY A 22 51.57 -69.05 -7.55
N SER A 23 52.31 -69.97 -6.95
CA SER A 23 53.77 -70.05 -6.93
C SER A 23 54.36 -70.40 -8.30
N GLY A 24 55.43 -69.70 -8.70
CA GLY A 24 56.31 -70.08 -9.79
C GLY A 24 57.63 -69.32 -9.71
N GLN A 25 58.70 -69.99 -9.28
CA GLN A 25 60.08 -69.46 -9.29
C GLN A 25 60.55 -69.26 -10.73
N ALA A 26 61.22 -68.14 -11.02
CA ALA A 26 62.46 -68.12 -11.83
C ALA A 26 63.06 -66.70 -11.98
N VAL A 27 64.28 -66.57 -11.43
CA VAL A 27 65.46 -65.90 -12.02
C VAL A 27 65.54 -64.35 -12.02
N ARG A 28 66.48 -63.89 -11.18
CA ARG A 28 67.21 -62.61 -11.10
C ARG A 28 68.11 -62.40 -12.35
N LEU A 29 68.07 -61.27 -13.08
CA LEU A 29 68.92 -60.04 -13.02
C LEU A 29 68.94 -59.39 -14.44
N PRO A 30 69.34 -58.10 -14.69
CA PRO A 30 69.64 -56.95 -13.82
C PRO A 30 69.07 -55.57 -14.33
N ASP A 31 68.20 -54.89 -13.56
CA ASP A 31 67.61 -53.57 -13.94
C ASP A 31 68.43 -52.32 -13.54
N MET A 32 69.55 -52.47 -12.84
CA MET A 32 70.30 -51.30 -12.32
C MET A 32 71.05 -50.49 -13.38
N LEU A 33 71.30 -51.04 -14.58
CA LEU A 33 71.84 -50.28 -15.72
C LEU A 33 70.75 -49.64 -16.59
N LEU A 34 69.51 -50.11 -16.47
CA LEU A 34 68.35 -49.43 -17.06
C LEU A 34 67.97 -48.20 -16.25
N SER A 35 68.08 -48.21 -14.92
CA SER A 35 67.59 -47.10 -14.07
C SER A 35 68.09 -45.70 -14.49
N ALA A 36 69.38 -45.52 -14.78
CA ALA A 36 69.95 -44.21 -15.13
C ALA A 36 69.66 -43.78 -16.58
N ALA A 37 69.61 -44.74 -17.52
CA ALA A 37 69.21 -44.47 -18.91
C ALA A 37 67.69 -44.24 -19.04
N CYS A 38 66.91 -44.87 -18.16
CA CYS A 38 65.45 -44.79 -18.12
C CYS A 38 65.01 -43.45 -17.52
N GLU A 39 65.67 -42.94 -16.48
CA GLU A 39 65.35 -41.62 -15.90
C GLU A 39 65.48 -40.49 -16.94
N ALA A 40 66.57 -40.46 -17.72
CA ALA A 40 66.75 -39.47 -18.79
C ALA A 40 65.71 -39.61 -19.92
N VAL A 41 65.23 -40.83 -20.21
CA VAL A 41 64.16 -41.07 -21.19
C VAL A 41 62.82 -40.57 -20.65
N TRP A 42 62.50 -40.85 -19.38
CA TRP A 42 61.30 -40.34 -18.72
C TRP A 42 61.32 -38.82 -18.57
N GLU A 43 62.48 -38.22 -18.29
CA GLU A 43 62.67 -36.78 -18.24
C GLU A 43 62.44 -36.14 -19.61
N ASN A 44 63.03 -36.68 -20.67
CA ASN A 44 62.80 -36.20 -22.04
C ASN A 44 61.33 -36.36 -22.45
N MET A 45 60.70 -37.46 -22.06
CA MET A 45 59.27 -37.66 -22.32
C MET A 45 58.41 -36.67 -21.52
N ALA A 46 58.76 -36.36 -20.27
CA ALA A 46 58.10 -35.35 -19.45
C ALA A 46 58.24 -33.94 -20.06
N ARG A 47 59.44 -33.58 -20.56
CA ARG A 47 59.69 -32.33 -21.31
C ARG A 47 58.85 -32.26 -22.59
N MET A 48 58.67 -33.38 -23.29
CA MET A 48 57.78 -33.46 -24.45
C MET A 48 56.30 -33.34 -24.06
N CYS A 49 55.90 -33.81 -22.88
CA CYS A 49 54.56 -33.63 -22.36
C CYS A 49 54.21 -32.16 -22.11
N VAL A 50 55.20 -31.31 -21.74
CA VAL A 50 55.03 -29.85 -21.65
C VAL A 50 54.68 -29.26 -23.02
N LYS A 51 55.39 -29.65 -24.07
CA LYS A 51 55.16 -29.15 -25.44
C LYS A 51 53.87 -29.66 -26.08
N THR A 52 53.44 -30.86 -25.69
CA THR A 52 52.23 -31.51 -26.23
C THR A 52 50.99 -31.35 -25.35
N HIS A 53 51.13 -30.66 -24.21
CA HIS A 53 50.07 -30.38 -23.24
C HIS A 53 49.40 -31.64 -22.65
N ARG A 54 50.11 -32.79 -22.66
CA ARG A 54 49.60 -34.09 -22.18
C ARG A 54 49.98 -34.35 -20.72
N LEU A 55 49.12 -33.91 -19.81
CA LEU A 55 49.33 -33.99 -18.35
C LEU A 55 49.14 -35.40 -17.77
N ASP A 56 48.30 -36.21 -18.40
CA ASP A 56 48.05 -37.62 -18.07
C ASP A 56 49.33 -38.46 -18.16
N VAL A 57 50.07 -38.30 -19.27
CA VAL A 57 51.36 -38.97 -19.49
C VAL A 57 52.44 -38.39 -18.57
N ALA A 58 52.40 -37.07 -18.32
CA ALA A 58 53.36 -36.40 -17.44
C ALA A 58 53.34 -36.94 -15.99
N LYS A 59 52.17 -37.26 -15.44
CA LYS A 59 52.03 -37.86 -14.10
C LYS A 59 52.76 -39.20 -13.98
N VAL A 60 52.63 -40.04 -15.01
CA VAL A 60 53.32 -41.35 -15.08
C VAL A 60 54.83 -41.15 -15.21
N CYS A 61 55.27 -40.20 -16.03
CA CYS A 61 56.68 -39.87 -16.18
C CYS A 61 57.29 -39.41 -14.84
N LEU A 62 56.65 -38.47 -14.13
CA LEU A 62 57.13 -37.96 -12.84
C LEU A 62 57.17 -39.06 -11.75
N GLY A 63 56.24 -40.02 -11.78
CA GLY A 63 56.23 -41.17 -10.89
C GLY A 63 57.40 -42.12 -11.13
N ASN A 64 57.70 -42.42 -12.41
CA ASN A 64 58.82 -43.27 -12.80
C ASN A 64 60.19 -42.60 -12.58
N MET A 65 60.25 -41.26 -12.61
CA MET A 65 61.43 -40.47 -12.27
C MET A 65 61.65 -40.32 -10.76
N GLY A 66 60.73 -40.78 -9.90
CA GLY A 66 60.80 -40.57 -8.45
C GLY A 66 60.66 -39.10 -8.00
N HIS A 67 60.22 -38.21 -8.88
CA HIS A 67 60.13 -36.76 -8.63
C HIS A 67 58.86 -36.39 -7.84
N ALA A 68 58.81 -36.82 -6.59
CA ALA A 68 57.64 -36.73 -5.72
C ALA A 68 57.13 -35.28 -5.51
N ARG A 69 58.03 -34.29 -5.45
CA ARG A 69 57.67 -32.87 -5.32
C ARG A 69 56.90 -32.38 -6.55
N GLY A 70 57.36 -32.73 -7.75
CA GLY A 70 56.71 -32.35 -9.00
C GLY A 70 55.38 -33.06 -9.19
N ALA A 71 55.28 -34.34 -8.82
CA ALA A 71 54.02 -35.07 -8.84
C ALA A 71 52.99 -34.51 -7.84
N LYS A 72 53.44 -33.97 -6.70
CA LYS A 72 52.58 -33.23 -5.76
C LYS A 72 52.14 -31.88 -6.33
N ALA A 73 53.08 -31.07 -6.84
CA ALA A 73 52.79 -29.76 -7.42
C ALA A 73 51.82 -29.85 -8.60
N LEU A 74 51.93 -30.91 -9.41
CA LEU A 74 51.00 -31.16 -10.52
C LEU A 74 49.58 -31.50 -10.04
N ARG A 75 49.46 -32.28 -8.95
CA ARG A 75 48.16 -32.59 -8.31
C ARG A 75 47.52 -31.35 -7.70
N GLU A 76 48.31 -30.47 -7.09
CA GLU A 76 47.82 -29.19 -6.57
C GLU A 76 47.38 -28.28 -7.71
N ALA A 77 48.11 -28.25 -8.84
CA ALA A 77 47.77 -27.45 -10.01
C ALA A 77 46.50 -27.91 -10.73
N GLU A 78 46.04 -29.16 -10.58
CA GLU A 78 44.79 -29.65 -11.18
C GLU A 78 43.54 -28.86 -10.74
N GLN A 79 43.63 -28.12 -9.63
CA GLN A 79 42.58 -27.23 -9.14
C GLN A 79 42.41 -25.98 -10.03
N GLU A 80 43.43 -25.59 -10.79
CA GLU A 80 43.36 -24.43 -11.68
C GLU A 80 42.52 -24.77 -12.93
N PRO A 81 41.66 -23.88 -13.44
CA PRO A 81 40.79 -24.18 -14.56
C PRO A 81 41.54 -24.26 -15.91
N GLU A 82 42.61 -23.49 -16.11
CA GLU A 82 43.34 -23.46 -17.37
C GLU A 82 44.35 -24.61 -17.50
N VAL A 83 44.31 -25.33 -18.62
CA VAL A 83 45.24 -26.45 -18.90
C VAL A 83 46.66 -25.93 -19.07
N GLU A 84 46.86 -24.77 -19.70
CA GLU A 84 48.16 -24.14 -19.87
C GLU A 84 48.80 -23.74 -18.53
N ALA A 85 48.01 -23.34 -17.53
CA ALA A 85 48.52 -23.04 -16.19
C ALA A 85 49.02 -24.30 -15.46
N ARG A 86 48.33 -25.42 -15.65
CA ARG A 86 48.74 -26.74 -15.14
C ARG A 86 50.03 -27.22 -15.82
N VAL A 87 50.11 -27.08 -17.15
CA VAL A 87 51.30 -27.41 -17.94
C VAL A 87 52.48 -26.51 -17.57
N ALA A 88 52.24 -25.23 -17.28
CA ALA A 88 53.27 -24.31 -16.81
C ALA A 88 53.84 -24.74 -15.45
N MET A 89 53.01 -25.25 -14.52
CA MET A 89 53.52 -25.81 -13.26
C MET A 89 54.42 -27.03 -13.49
N LEU A 90 54.05 -27.92 -14.43
CA LEU A 90 54.91 -29.03 -14.84
C LEU A 90 56.24 -28.52 -15.42
N ALA A 91 56.19 -27.49 -16.28
CA ALA A 91 57.36 -26.88 -16.88
C ALA A 91 58.32 -26.30 -15.82
N ILE A 92 57.79 -25.66 -14.77
CA ILE A 92 58.59 -25.18 -13.63
C ILE A 92 59.33 -26.33 -12.95
N GLN A 93 58.63 -27.43 -12.66
CA GLN A 93 59.24 -28.58 -11.97
C GLN A 93 60.32 -29.28 -12.79
N LEU A 94 60.27 -29.18 -14.12
CA LEU A 94 61.26 -29.73 -15.05
C LEU A 94 62.38 -28.72 -15.43
N GLY A 95 62.39 -27.53 -14.80
CA GLY A 95 63.36 -26.47 -15.08
C GLY A 95 63.19 -25.78 -16.44
N MET A 96 62.06 -25.95 -17.11
CA MET A 96 61.73 -25.32 -18.40
C MET A 96 61.10 -23.94 -18.17
N LEU A 97 61.89 -23.01 -17.61
CA LEU A 97 61.41 -21.71 -17.11
C LEU A 97 60.87 -20.79 -18.22
N GLU A 98 61.49 -20.78 -19.40
CA GLU A 98 61.05 -19.97 -20.54
C GLU A 98 59.73 -20.47 -21.15
N ASP A 99 59.51 -21.78 -21.13
CA ASP A 99 58.24 -22.38 -21.55
C ASP A 99 57.15 -22.08 -20.51
N ALA A 100 57.47 -22.16 -19.21
CA ALA A 100 56.54 -21.81 -18.13
C ALA A 100 56.09 -20.33 -18.20
N GLU A 101 57.02 -19.40 -18.42
CA GLU A 101 56.71 -17.98 -18.57
C GLU A 101 55.78 -17.71 -19.77
N ARG A 102 56.07 -18.34 -20.92
CA ARG A 102 55.23 -18.21 -22.12
C ARG A 102 53.84 -18.79 -21.88
N LEU A 103 53.75 -19.96 -21.24
CA LEU A 103 52.47 -20.60 -20.95
C LEU A 103 51.60 -19.75 -20.00
N TYR A 104 52.17 -19.16 -18.95
CA TYR A 104 51.43 -18.27 -18.05
C TYR A 104 51.00 -16.95 -18.72
N LYS A 105 51.83 -16.37 -19.59
CA LYS A 105 51.43 -15.19 -20.38
C LYS A 105 50.30 -15.51 -21.36
N ASN A 106 50.36 -16.68 -22.00
CA ASN A 106 49.35 -17.11 -22.96
C ASN A 106 47.98 -17.34 -22.30
N CYS A 107 47.94 -17.94 -21.10
CA CYS A 107 46.69 -18.12 -20.36
C CYS A 107 46.25 -16.90 -19.55
N LYS A 108 47.02 -15.79 -19.61
CA LYS A 108 46.75 -14.52 -18.90
C LYS A 108 46.61 -14.68 -17.38
N ARG A 109 47.15 -15.76 -16.80
CA ARG A 109 47.22 -15.97 -15.35
C ARG A 109 48.46 -15.27 -14.77
N TYR A 110 48.39 -13.93 -14.75
CA TYR A 110 49.47 -13.07 -14.27
C TYR A 110 49.72 -13.20 -12.76
N ASP A 111 48.75 -13.67 -11.99
CA ASP A 111 48.86 -14.02 -10.58
C ASP A 111 49.86 -15.17 -10.34
N LEU A 112 49.77 -16.24 -11.14
CA LEU A 112 50.70 -17.37 -11.09
C LEU A 112 52.06 -16.99 -11.65
N LEU A 113 52.08 -16.16 -12.70
CA LEU A 113 53.33 -15.62 -13.27
C LEU A 113 54.09 -14.76 -12.24
N ASN A 114 53.38 -13.92 -11.49
CA ASN A 114 53.95 -13.08 -10.43
C ASN A 114 54.56 -13.95 -9.31
N LYS A 115 53.83 -14.97 -8.84
CA LYS A 115 54.37 -15.96 -7.87
C LYS A 115 55.60 -16.69 -8.41
N PHE A 116 55.59 -17.05 -9.69
CA PHE A 116 56.72 -17.68 -10.35
C PHE A 116 57.96 -16.77 -10.38
N TYR A 117 57.82 -15.50 -10.74
CA TYR A 117 58.94 -14.55 -10.73
C TYR A 117 59.48 -14.31 -9.31
N GLN A 118 58.62 -14.22 -8.29
CA GLN A 118 59.04 -14.12 -6.89
C GLN A 118 59.83 -15.36 -6.45
N ALA A 119 59.35 -16.56 -6.78
CA ALA A 119 60.05 -17.81 -6.47
C ALA A 119 61.38 -17.99 -7.22
N SER A 120 61.55 -17.28 -8.34
CA SER A 120 62.76 -17.30 -9.18
C SER A 120 63.73 -16.15 -8.86
N ASP A 121 63.50 -15.41 -7.78
CA ASP A 121 64.29 -14.24 -7.36
C ASP A 121 64.32 -13.08 -8.39
N GLN A 122 63.36 -13.06 -9.33
CA GLN A 122 63.24 -12.04 -10.37
C GLN A 122 62.27 -10.92 -9.93
N TRP A 123 62.60 -10.26 -8.82
CA TRP A 123 61.71 -9.28 -8.17
C TRP A 123 61.32 -8.09 -9.04
N GLN A 124 62.22 -7.57 -9.88
CA GLN A 124 61.92 -6.45 -10.78
C GLN A 124 60.78 -6.81 -11.76
N LYS A 125 60.88 -7.97 -12.41
CA LYS A 125 59.83 -8.45 -13.31
C LYS A 125 58.54 -8.78 -12.56
N ALA A 126 58.65 -9.35 -11.35
CA ALA A 126 57.48 -9.60 -10.50
C ALA A 126 56.71 -8.32 -10.18
N MET A 127 57.42 -7.23 -9.83
CA MET A 127 56.82 -5.92 -9.57
C MET A 127 56.21 -5.31 -10.83
N GLU A 128 56.93 -5.31 -11.97
CA GLU A 128 56.40 -4.81 -13.24
C GLU A 128 55.09 -5.52 -13.63
N VAL A 129 55.04 -6.84 -13.49
CA VAL A 129 53.85 -7.64 -13.78
C VAL A 129 52.71 -7.33 -12.81
N ALA A 130 53.01 -7.14 -11.53
CA ALA A 130 52.03 -6.75 -10.53
C ALA A 130 51.47 -5.33 -10.75
N GLU A 131 52.29 -4.38 -11.17
CA GLU A 131 51.85 -3.01 -11.46
C GLU A 131 50.98 -2.92 -12.72
N THR A 132 51.35 -3.68 -13.75
CA THR A 132 50.74 -3.60 -15.08
C THR A 132 49.52 -4.52 -15.25
N HIS A 133 49.57 -5.74 -14.72
CA HIS A 133 48.56 -6.78 -14.99
C HIS A 133 47.92 -7.38 -13.72
N ASP A 134 48.66 -7.48 -12.60
CA ASP A 134 48.20 -8.14 -11.35
C ASP A 134 48.15 -7.19 -10.14
N ARG A 135 47.30 -6.16 -10.26
CA ARG A 135 47.14 -5.13 -9.22
C ARG A 135 46.62 -5.66 -7.89
N VAL A 136 45.92 -6.80 -7.91
CA VAL A 136 45.35 -7.41 -6.70
C VAL A 136 46.46 -7.90 -5.77
N HIS A 137 47.52 -8.51 -6.30
CA HIS A 137 48.64 -9.00 -5.50
C HIS A 137 49.79 -8.00 -5.34
N LEU A 138 49.70 -6.80 -5.91
CA LEU A 138 50.76 -5.79 -5.88
C LEU A 138 51.28 -5.50 -4.47
N ARG A 139 50.37 -5.31 -3.49
CA ARG A 139 50.75 -5.08 -2.08
C ARG A 139 51.46 -6.29 -1.48
N THR A 140 51.01 -7.50 -1.81
CA THR A 140 51.63 -8.75 -1.35
C THR A 140 53.01 -8.94 -1.97
N THR A 141 53.19 -8.61 -3.25
CA THR A 141 54.49 -8.64 -3.93
C THR A 141 55.47 -7.66 -3.27
N TYR A 142 55.03 -6.43 -2.99
CA TYR A 142 55.86 -5.45 -2.26
C TYR A 142 56.23 -5.92 -0.86
N TYR A 143 55.30 -6.53 -0.13
CA TYR A 143 55.56 -7.10 1.18
C TYR A 143 56.61 -8.22 1.15
N ASN A 144 56.46 -9.17 0.22
CA ASN A 144 57.40 -10.28 0.07
C ASN A 144 58.78 -9.78 -0.36
N TYR A 145 58.84 -8.76 -1.23
CA TYR A 145 60.10 -8.14 -1.61
C TYR A 145 60.75 -7.39 -0.45
N ALA A 146 59.97 -6.65 0.35
CA ALA A 146 60.47 -5.99 1.56
C ALA A 146 61.06 -7.00 2.55
N LYS A 147 60.41 -8.16 2.73
CA LYS A 147 60.95 -9.27 3.55
C LYS A 147 62.25 -9.85 3.00
N HIS A 148 62.36 -9.96 1.68
CA HIS A 148 63.60 -10.40 1.05
C HIS A 148 64.74 -9.38 1.26
N LEU A 149 64.44 -8.09 1.13
CA LEU A 149 65.38 -6.98 1.40
C LEU A 149 65.80 -6.94 2.88
N GLU A 150 64.86 -7.18 3.79
CA GLU A 150 65.17 -7.31 5.22
C GLU A 150 66.09 -8.51 5.49
N ALA A 151 65.83 -9.67 4.89
CA ALA A 151 66.67 -10.85 5.02
C ALA A 151 68.09 -10.66 4.45
N THR A 152 68.26 -9.74 3.50
CA THR A 152 69.54 -9.35 2.89
C THR A 152 70.21 -8.16 3.60
N ALA A 153 69.64 -7.70 4.73
CA ALA A 153 70.10 -6.58 5.56
C ALA A 153 70.05 -5.19 4.89
N GLU A 154 69.28 -5.03 3.82
CA GLU A 154 69.04 -3.74 3.15
C GLU A 154 67.83 -2.99 3.77
N CYS A 155 67.91 -2.72 5.08
CA CYS A 155 66.78 -2.19 5.86
C CYS A 155 66.21 -0.87 5.31
N ASN A 156 67.06 0.05 4.83
CA ASN A 156 66.61 1.34 4.29
C ASN A 156 65.70 1.20 3.06
N ILE A 157 65.98 0.23 2.20
CA ILE A 157 65.18 -0.03 1.00
C ILE A 157 63.92 -0.81 1.41
N ALA A 158 64.05 -1.77 2.33
CA ALA A 158 62.92 -2.51 2.90
C ALA A 158 61.86 -1.58 3.49
N LEU A 159 62.24 -0.50 4.19
CA LEU A 159 61.31 0.53 4.70
C LEU A 159 60.39 1.06 3.60
N SER A 160 60.96 1.48 2.47
CA SER A 160 60.20 2.05 1.36
C SER A 160 59.20 1.05 0.76
N TYR A 161 59.51 -0.24 0.77
CA TYR A 161 58.61 -1.28 0.26
C TYR A 161 57.58 -1.73 1.30
N TYR A 162 57.89 -1.69 2.59
CA TYR A 162 56.89 -1.85 3.66
C TYR A 162 55.88 -0.71 3.70
N GLU A 163 56.30 0.51 3.36
CA GLU A 163 55.39 1.65 3.13
C GLU A 163 54.51 1.40 1.90
N LYS A 164 55.08 0.93 0.78
CA LYS A 164 54.31 0.59 -0.44
C LYS A 164 53.32 -0.56 -0.23
N SER A 165 53.62 -1.52 0.65
CA SER A 165 52.68 -2.58 1.02
C SER A 165 51.67 -2.14 2.10
N ASP A 166 51.86 -0.96 2.71
CA ASP A 166 51.08 -0.42 3.82
C ASP A 166 51.03 -1.40 5.02
N THR A 167 52.15 -2.10 5.24
CA THR A 167 52.40 -2.98 6.39
C THR A 167 53.41 -2.36 7.36
N HIS A 168 53.87 -1.14 7.08
CA HIS A 168 54.88 -0.42 7.85
C HIS A 168 54.49 -0.21 9.31
N ARG A 169 53.19 -0.14 9.62
CA ARG A 169 52.67 0.04 10.99
C ARG A 169 53.08 -1.08 11.95
N PHE A 170 53.29 -2.28 11.45
CA PHE A 170 53.65 -3.45 12.24
C PHE A 170 55.08 -3.91 11.95
N GLU A 171 55.45 -3.99 10.67
CA GLU A 171 56.74 -4.57 10.27
C GLU A 171 57.92 -3.65 10.55
N VAL A 172 57.76 -2.32 10.44
CA VAL A 172 58.88 -1.39 10.70
C VAL A 172 59.23 -1.32 12.19
N PRO A 173 58.27 -1.18 13.13
CA PRO A 173 58.58 -1.29 14.56
C PRO A 173 59.20 -2.64 14.94
N ARG A 174 58.78 -3.73 14.31
CA ARG A 174 59.40 -5.06 14.51
C ARG A 174 60.83 -5.11 13.99
N MET A 175 61.06 -4.61 12.77
CA MET A 175 62.38 -4.66 12.13
C MET A 175 63.40 -3.76 12.85
N LEU A 176 62.98 -2.59 13.31
CA LEU A 176 63.83 -1.62 14.00
C LEU A 176 63.80 -1.75 15.53
N SER A 177 63.27 -2.84 16.10
CA SER A 177 63.15 -2.97 17.55
C SER A 177 64.50 -2.96 18.28
N GLU A 178 65.58 -3.32 17.57
CA GLU A 178 66.96 -3.30 18.10
C GLU A 178 67.60 -1.91 18.01
N ASP A 179 67.14 -1.03 17.11
CA ASP A 179 67.61 0.34 16.93
C ASP A 179 66.47 1.35 17.19
N LEU A 180 66.30 1.67 18.48
CA LEU A 180 65.25 2.57 18.95
C LEU A 180 65.43 4.01 18.44
N GLN A 181 66.67 4.45 18.17
CA GLN A 181 66.93 5.80 17.66
C GLN A 181 66.45 5.93 16.22
N ALA A 182 66.77 4.95 15.37
CA ALA A 182 66.26 4.91 14.01
C ALA A 182 64.72 4.81 13.98
N LEU A 183 64.13 4.04 14.90
CA LEU A 183 62.68 3.90 15.02
C LEU A 183 62.00 5.20 15.43
N GLU A 184 62.53 5.94 16.41
CA GLU A 184 61.99 7.24 16.82
C GLU A 184 62.04 8.27 15.68
N ILE A 185 63.17 8.33 14.96
CA ILE A 185 63.32 9.20 13.78
C ILE A 185 62.27 8.84 12.72
N TYR A 186 62.07 7.55 12.47
CA TYR A 186 61.09 7.06 11.50
C TYR A 186 59.64 7.43 11.90
N VAL A 187 59.26 7.21 13.16
CA VAL A 187 57.93 7.55 13.69
C VAL A 187 57.66 9.06 13.56
N ASN A 188 58.65 9.90 13.92
CA ASN A 188 58.54 11.36 13.82
C ASN A 188 58.52 11.87 12.37
N LYS A 189 59.19 11.17 11.46
CA LYS A 189 59.17 11.49 10.02
C LYS A 189 57.82 11.16 9.39
N MET A 190 57.28 9.96 9.67
CA MET A 190 56.04 9.47 9.05
C MET A 190 54.79 10.17 9.58
N LYS A 191 54.80 10.60 10.85
CA LYS A 191 53.66 11.28 11.51
C LYS A 191 52.34 10.50 11.39
N ASP A 192 52.41 9.16 11.41
CA ASP A 192 51.25 8.28 11.36
C ASP A 192 50.72 8.05 12.79
N LYS A 193 49.40 8.21 12.97
CA LYS A 193 48.74 8.10 14.27
C LYS A 193 48.91 6.71 14.90
N SER A 194 48.85 5.65 14.08
CA SER A 194 49.02 4.28 14.59
C SER A 194 50.45 4.01 15.09
N LEU A 195 51.44 4.60 14.42
CA LEU A 195 52.84 4.50 14.82
C LEU A 195 53.12 5.32 16.08
N TRP A 196 52.56 6.54 16.18
CA TRP A 196 52.62 7.31 17.42
C TRP A 196 51.98 6.58 18.60
N LYS A 197 50.83 5.93 18.38
CA LYS A 197 50.19 5.10 19.42
C LYS A 197 51.08 3.93 19.85
N TRP A 198 51.67 3.20 18.90
CA TRP A 198 52.59 2.10 19.22
C TRP A 198 53.82 2.60 20.00
N TRP A 199 54.41 3.72 19.57
CA TRP A 199 55.56 4.33 20.23
C TRP A 199 55.21 4.81 21.65
N ALA A 200 54.04 5.41 21.84
CA ALA A 200 53.53 5.80 23.15
C ALA A 200 53.34 4.59 24.08
N GLN A 201 52.80 3.47 23.57
CA GLN A 201 52.68 2.21 24.34
C GLN A 201 54.04 1.65 24.73
N TYR A 202 55.02 1.74 23.84
CA TYR A 202 56.40 1.34 24.14
C TYR A 202 57.01 2.21 25.25
N LEU A 203 56.89 3.54 25.16
CA LEU A 203 57.37 4.47 26.18
C LEU A 203 56.69 4.25 27.54
N GLU A 204 55.38 4.00 27.53
CA GLU A 204 54.62 3.65 28.73
C GLU A 204 55.16 2.37 29.38
N SER A 205 55.53 1.35 28.59
CA SER A 205 56.15 0.12 29.11
C SER A 205 57.52 0.36 29.75
N GLN A 206 58.25 1.39 29.29
CA GLN A 206 59.52 1.84 29.88
C GLN A 206 59.33 2.79 31.07
N SER A 207 58.09 3.02 31.50
CA SER A 207 57.72 3.97 32.56
C SER A 207 57.97 5.45 32.24
N ASP A 208 58.25 5.81 30.98
CA ASP A 208 58.32 7.22 30.53
C ASP A 208 56.92 7.73 30.19
N MET A 209 56.18 8.10 31.23
CA MET A 209 54.78 8.53 31.12
C MET A 209 54.63 9.91 30.48
N GLU A 210 55.58 10.83 30.67
CA GLU A 210 55.49 12.18 30.12
C GLU A 210 55.63 12.19 28.60
N SER A 211 56.62 11.46 28.08
CA SER A 211 56.79 11.30 26.63
C SER A 211 55.63 10.50 26.03
N ALA A 212 55.16 9.45 26.71
CA ALA A 212 54.00 8.67 26.27
C ALA A 212 52.74 9.54 26.12
N LEU A 213 52.45 10.43 27.08
CA LEU A 213 51.32 11.37 27.00
C LEU A 213 51.43 12.29 25.77
N ARG A 214 52.62 12.82 25.47
CA ARG A 214 52.82 13.66 24.27
C ARG A 214 52.51 12.91 22.98
N TYR A 215 52.99 11.67 22.86
CA TYR A 215 52.75 10.86 21.66
C TYR A 215 51.29 10.36 21.58
N TYR A 216 50.63 10.07 22.70
CA TYR A 216 49.20 9.77 22.70
C TYR A 216 48.35 10.98 22.30
N GLU A 217 48.75 12.21 22.66
CA GLU A 217 48.11 13.45 22.21
C GLU A 217 48.29 13.66 20.70
N LEU A 218 49.50 13.46 20.18
CA LEU A 218 49.76 13.48 18.73
C LEU A 218 48.94 12.40 17.99
N ALA A 219 48.82 11.21 18.57
CA ALA A 219 48.02 10.11 18.04
C ALA A 219 46.50 10.34 18.16
N GLN A 220 46.07 11.32 18.96
CA GLN A 220 44.67 11.55 19.36
C GLN A 220 44.03 10.32 20.03
N ASP A 221 44.82 9.55 20.78
CA ASP A 221 44.35 8.39 21.53
C ASP A 221 43.87 8.80 22.94
N TYR A 222 42.71 9.43 22.99
CA TYR A 222 42.15 10.01 24.22
C TYR A 222 41.86 8.98 25.31
N PHE A 223 41.56 7.73 24.95
CA PHE A 223 41.39 6.65 25.94
C PHE A 223 42.69 6.40 26.71
N SER A 224 43.80 6.25 25.99
CA SER A 224 45.10 6.02 26.60
C SER A 224 45.54 7.23 27.43
N LEU A 225 45.30 8.46 26.95
CA LEU A 225 45.54 9.69 27.72
C LEU A 225 44.78 9.69 29.06
N VAL A 226 43.45 9.50 29.01
CA VAL A 226 42.60 9.49 30.22
C VAL A 226 43.02 8.38 31.17
N ARG A 227 43.32 7.18 30.66
CA ARG A 227 43.80 6.05 31.47
C ARG A 227 45.11 6.38 32.19
N VAL A 228 46.09 6.95 31.49
CA VAL A 228 47.40 7.31 32.07
C VAL A 228 47.24 8.45 33.08
N TYR A 229 46.46 9.49 32.79
CA TYR A 229 46.19 10.56 33.76
C TYR A 229 45.43 10.07 35.00
N CYS A 230 44.46 9.16 34.84
CA CYS A 230 43.80 8.51 35.97
C CYS A 230 44.80 7.71 36.82
N PHE A 231 45.71 6.96 36.18
CA PHE A 231 46.76 6.20 36.87
C PHE A 231 47.73 7.10 37.65
N GLN A 232 48.05 8.28 37.11
CA GLN A 232 48.86 9.30 37.80
C GLN A 232 48.09 10.05 38.92
N GLY A 233 46.80 9.78 39.09
CA GLY A 233 45.93 10.46 40.07
C GLY A 233 45.44 11.85 39.63
N ASN A 234 45.74 12.29 38.40
CA ASN A 234 45.27 13.57 37.86
C ASN A 234 43.91 13.42 37.16
N ILE A 235 42.87 13.22 37.96
CA ILE A 235 41.51 12.95 37.49
C ILE A 235 40.87 14.19 36.86
N GLN A 236 41.23 15.39 37.35
CA GLN A 236 40.71 16.66 36.82
C GLN A 236 41.09 16.84 35.34
N LYS A 237 42.38 16.66 35.01
CA LYS A 237 42.84 16.74 33.62
C LYS A 237 42.26 15.63 32.75
N ALA A 238 42.06 14.44 33.31
CA ALA A 238 41.39 13.35 32.63
C ALA A 238 39.91 13.68 32.30
N ALA A 239 39.21 14.36 33.22
CA ALA A 239 37.84 14.83 33.03
C ALA A 239 37.74 15.94 31.99
N GLU A 240 38.67 16.90 31.98
CA GLU A 240 38.77 17.93 30.93
C GLU A 240 38.90 17.29 29.55
N ILE A 241 39.85 16.37 29.38
CA ILE A 241 40.06 15.66 28.11
C ILE A 241 38.81 14.88 27.69
N ALA A 242 38.17 14.14 28.60
CA ALA A 242 36.94 13.39 28.28
C ALA A 242 35.77 14.32 27.90
N ASN A 243 35.66 15.47 28.55
CA ASN A 243 34.64 16.47 28.26
C ASN A 243 34.87 17.19 26.94
N GLU A 244 36.10 17.57 26.61
CA GLU A 244 36.43 18.23 25.36
C GLU A 244 36.31 17.29 24.16
N THR A 245 36.76 16.04 24.31
CA THR A 245 36.89 15.09 23.19
C THR A 245 35.62 14.28 22.94
N GLY A 246 34.83 14.02 23.99
CA GLY A 246 33.62 13.19 23.89
C GLY A 246 33.88 11.73 23.54
N ASN A 247 35.10 11.24 23.73
CA ASN A 247 35.42 9.84 23.45
C ASN A 247 34.69 8.90 24.43
N TRP A 248 33.92 7.94 23.88
CA TRP A 248 33.10 7.02 24.68
C TRP A 248 33.92 6.13 25.61
N ALA A 249 35.00 5.52 25.11
CA ALA A 249 35.84 4.63 25.90
C ALA A 249 36.58 5.37 27.03
N ALA A 250 37.05 6.59 26.75
CA ALA A 250 37.69 7.45 27.74
C ALA A 250 36.69 7.85 28.84
N SER A 251 35.48 8.28 28.45
CA SER A 251 34.41 8.65 29.38
C SER A 251 33.98 7.45 30.23
N TYR A 252 33.88 6.26 29.64
CA TYR A 252 33.54 5.02 30.37
C TYR A 252 34.59 4.67 31.43
N HIS A 253 35.87 4.72 31.07
CA HIS A 253 36.95 4.45 32.01
C HIS A 253 36.94 5.44 33.18
N LEU A 254 36.74 6.73 32.88
CA LEU A 254 36.67 7.78 33.90
C LEU A 254 35.44 7.61 34.80
N ALA A 255 34.28 7.24 34.25
CA ALA A 255 33.07 6.96 35.02
C ALA A 255 33.29 5.85 36.05
N ARG A 256 33.97 4.77 35.66
CA ARG A 256 34.32 3.66 36.56
C ARG A 256 35.27 4.08 37.69
N GLN A 257 36.18 5.02 37.40
CA GLN A 257 37.07 5.58 38.43
C GLN A 257 36.29 6.43 39.44
N TYR A 258 35.40 7.32 38.97
CA TYR A 258 34.53 8.08 39.87
C TYR A 258 33.59 7.19 40.68
N GLU A 259 33.08 6.12 40.09
CA GLU A 259 32.28 5.13 40.81
C GLU A 259 33.08 4.45 41.93
N SER A 260 34.35 4.08 41.68
CA SER A 260 35.23 3.51 42.72
C SER A 260 35.58 4.48 43.86
N GLN A 261 35.35 5.78 43.64
CA GLN A 261 35.59 6.86 44.60
C GLN A 261 34.30 7.35 45.28
N ASP A 262 33.17 6.67 45.06
CA ASP A 262 31.84 7.05 45.53
C ASP A 262 31.34 8.43 45.06
N GLU A 263 31.92 8.98 43.99
CA GLU A 263 31.49 10.24 43.36
C GLU A 263 30.38 9.99 42.33
N ILE A 264 29.22 9.56 42.83
CA ILE A 264 28.11 9.01 42.02
C ILE A 264 27.62 9.98 40.94
N LYS A 265 27.48 11.28 41.24
CA LYS A 265 26.96 12.27 40.28
C LYS A 265 27.87 12.43 39.06
N GLN A 266 29.19 12.41 39.27
CA GLN A 266 30.17 12.47 38.19
C GLN A 266 30.23 11.16 37.42
N ALA A 267 30.14 10.02 38.11
CA ALA A 267 30.06 8.71 37.47
C ALA A 267 28.86 8.61 36.51
N VAL A 268 27.67 9.03 36.96
CA VAL A 268 26.45 9.07 36.12
C VAL A 268 26.64 9.99 34.91
N HIS A 269 27.21 11.18 35.10
CA HIS A 269 27.49 12.11 33.99
C HIS A 269 28.38 11.47 32.91
N PHE A 270 29.50 10.85 33.31
CA PHE A 270 30.43 10.24 32.37
C PHE A 270 29.91 8.92 31.76
N TYR A 271 29.12 8.11 32.49
CA TYR A 271 28.45 6.93 31.90
C TYR A 271 27.40 7.33 30.87
N THR A 272 26.66 8.41 31.11
CA THR A 272 25.71 8.98 30.15
C THR A 272 26.44 9.43 28.88
N ARG A 273 27.57 10.13 29.03
CA ARG A 273 28.40 10.57 27.91
C ARG A 273 29.03 9.40 27.14
N ALA A 274 29.31 8.30 27.83
CA ALA A 274 29.80 7.06 27.23
C ALA A 274 28.70 6.21 26.57
N GLN A 275 27.42 6.62 26.63
CA GLN A 275 26.25 5.85 26.19
C GLN A 275 26.09 4.50 26.93
N ALA A 276 26.69 4.36 28.10
CA ALA A 276 26.58 3.18 28.95
C ALA A 276 25.42 3.35 29.93
N PHE A 277 24.20 3.46 29.37
CA PHE A 277 22.99 3.81 30.14
C PHE A 277 22.64 2.78 31.20
N ASN A 278 22.85 1.49 30.95
CA ASN A 278 22.65 0.43 31.94
C ASN A 278 23.40 0.67 33.27
N ASN A 279 24.67 1.08 33.19
CA ASN A 279 25.48 1.39 34.37
C ASN A 279 25.00 2.67 35.06
N ALA A 280 24.62 3.68 34.29
CA ALA A 280 24.06 4.91 34.82
C ALA A 280 22.71 4.68 35.53
N ILE A 281 21.82 3.89 34.92
CA ILE A 281 20.52 3.50 35.46
C ILE A 281 20.69 2.71 36.76
N ARG A 282 21.59 1.73 36.79
CA ARG A 282 21.91 0.98 38.02
C ARG A 282 22.35 1.92 39.15
N LEU A 283 23.30 2.81 38.88
CA LEU A 283 23.77 3.77 39.89
C LEU A 283 22.67 4.71 40.36
N CYS A 284 21.79 5.16 39.46
CA CYS A 284 20.65 5.98 39.83
C CYS A 284 19.66 5.23 40.74
N LYS A 285 19.39 3.95 40.48
CA LYS A 285 18.51 3.10 41.31
C LYS A 285 19.06 2.89 42.71
N GLU A 286 20.36 2.55 42.81
CA GLU A 286 21.04 2.31 44.08
C GLU A 286 21.09 3.58 44.96
N ASN A 287 21.14 4.77 44.36
CA ASN A 287 21.31 6.05 45.04
C ASN A 287 20.04 6.93 45.08
N ASN A 288 18.87 6.41 44.68
CA ASN A 288 17.59 7.14 44.65
C ASN A 288 17.62 8.45 43.84
N LEU A 289 18.32 8.46 42.70
CA LEU A 289 18.37 9.61 41.78
C LEU A 289 17.22 9.55 40.76
N ASP A 290 15.98 9.59 41.26
CA ASP A 290 14.77 9.27 40.50
C ASP A 290 14.53 10.21 39.30
N ASP A 291 14.90 11.49 39.39
CA ASP A 291 14.72 12.43 38.27
C ASP A 291 15.73 12.23 37.14
N GLN A 292 16.94 11.78 37.48
CA GLN A 292 17.96 11.47 36.47
C GLN A 292 17.67 10.12 35.81
N LEU A 293 17.21 9.14 36.59
CA LEU A 293 16.81 7.82 36.12
C LEU A 293 15.80 7.91 34.97
N MET A 294 14.77 8.74 35.10
CA MET A 294 13.75 8.92 34.07
C MET A 294 14.35 9.40 32.74
N ASN A 295 15.18 10.44 32.80
CA ASN A 295 15.80 11.02 31.62
C ASN A 295 16.76 10.02 30.95
N LEU A 296 17.50 9.23 31.74
CA LEU A 296 18.41 8.21 31.23
C LEU A 296 17.67 7.05 30.57
N ALA A 297 16.58 6.59 31.19
CA ALA A 297 15.73 5.54 30.65
C ALA A 297 15.12 5.95 29.30
N LEU A 298 14.71 7.21 29.13
CA LEU A 298 14.20 7.71 27.85
C LEU A 298 15.24 7.73 26.72
N LEU A 299 16.53 7.78 27.06
CA LEU A 299 17.65 7.79 26.11
C LEU A 299 18.21 6.39 25.84
N SER A 300 17.81 5.39 26.63
CA SER A 300 18.37 4.03 26.62
C SER A 300 17.59 3.06 25.72
N SER A 301 17.93 1.78 25.82
CA SER A 301 17.21 0.72 25.10
C SER A 301 15.83 0.42 25.72
N PRO A 302 14.91 -0.24 24.98
CA PRO A 302 13.63 -0.67 25.54
C PRO A 302 13.77 -1.61 26.75
N GLU A 303 14.80 -2.44 26.80
CA GLU A 303 15.09 -3.32 27.94
C GLU A 303 15.41 -2.52 29.20
N ASP A 304 16.27 -1.50 29.06
CA ASP A 304 16.61 -0.58 30.15
C ASP A 304 15.40 0.25 30.62
N MET A 305 14.52 0.64 29.69
CA MET A 305 13.26 1.35 30.02
C MET A 305 12.35 0.49 30.89
N ILE A 306 12.20 -0.80 30.56
CA ILE A 306 11.43 -1.76 31.35
C ILE A 306 12.04 -1.92 32.74
N GLU A 307 13.35 -2.05 32.82
CA GLU A 307 14.04 -2.20 34.10
C GLU A 307 13.85 -0.96 34.99
N ALA A 308 13.87 0.24 34.41
CA ALA A 308 13.57 1.49 35.11
C ALA A 308 12.08 1.58 35.49
N ALA A 309 11.18 1.12 34.64
CA ALA A 309 9.74 1.08 34.91
C ALA A 309 9.41 0.14 36.08
N CYS A 310 10.01 -1.05 36.15
CA CYS A 310 9.86 -1.98 37.28
C CYS A 310 10.28 -1.34 38.61
N TYR A 311 11.37 -0.56 38.60
CA TYR A 311 11.83 0.15 39.80
C TYR A 311 10.82 1.20 40.29
N TYR A 312 10.20 1.95 39.37
CA TYR A 312 9.12 2.89 39.74
C TYR A 312 7.85 2.17 40.21
N GLU A 313 7.54 1.00 39.62
CA GLU A 313 6.42 0.14 40.06
C GLU A 313 6.63 -0.37 41.50
N GLU A 314 7.85 -0.83 41.83
CA GLU A 314 8.22 -1.28 43.18
C GLU A 314 8.15 -0.17 44.23
N LYS A 315 8.56 1.06 43.87
CA LYS A 315 8.49 2.23 44.75
C LYS A 315 7.06 2.73 44.99
N GLY A 316 6.18 2.64 44.00
CA GLY A 316 4.77 3.04 44.09
C GLY A 316 4.49 4.55 44.13
N GLU A 317 5.51 5.42 44.28
CA GLU A 317 5.32 6.88 44.38
C GLU A 317 5.14 7.56 43.01
N GLN A 318 5.82 7.08 41.96
CA GLN A 318 5.87 7.71 40.63
C GLN A 318 5.37 6.75 39.53
N MET A 319 4.15 6.25 39.71
CA MET A 319 3.54 5.27 38.79
C MET A 319 3.27 5.83 37.39
N ASP A 320 3.10 7.15 37.28
CA ASP A 320 3.01 7.89 36.01
C ASP A 320 4.26 7.73 35.14
N ARG A 321 5.44 7.77 35.77
CA ARG A 321 6.71 7.51 35.10
C ARG A 321 6.82 6.06 34.64
N ALA A 322 6.36 5.11 35.46
CA ALA A 322 6.34 3.69 35.11
C ALA A 322 5.47 3.41 33.88
N VAL A 323 4.23 3.92 33.86
CA VAL A 323 3.30 3.78 32.72
C VAL A 323 3.91 4.34 31.44
N MET A 324 4.52 5.54 31.52
CA MET A 324 5.15 6.17 30.35
C MET A 324 6.35 5.39 29.82
N LEU A 325 7.17 4.81 30.71
CA LEU A 325 8.32 3.98 30.30
C LEU A 325 7.87 2.67 29.68
N TYR A 326 6.87 1.98 30.23
CA TYR A 326 6.31 0.77 29.61
C TYR A 326 5.70 1.06 28.25
N HIS A 327 5.00 2.19 28.11
CA HIS A 327 4.45 2.64 26.85
C HIS A 327 5.55 2.84 25.80
N LYS A 328 6.60 3.62 26.13
CA LYS A 328 7.71 3.90 25.21
C LYS A 328 8.58 2.68 24.91
N ALA A 329 8.63 1.70 25.82
CA ALA A 329 9.29 0.42 25.58
C ALA A 329 8.48 -0.52 24.67
N GLY A 330 7.24 -0.18 24.30
CA GLY A 330 6.35 -1.00 23.47
C GLY A 330 5.59 -2.09 24.25
N HIS A 331 5.63 -2.07 25.59
CA HIS A 331 4.91 -3.02 26.45
C HIS A 331 3.52 -2.49 26.81
N PHE A 332 2.65 -2.39 25.80
CA PHE A 332 1.30 -1.82 25.94
C PHE A 332 0.41 -2.54 26.97
N SER A 333 0.50 -3.87 27.06
CA SER A 333 -0.29 -4.67 28.02
C SER A 333 -0.08 -4.22 29.46
N LYS A 334 1.19 -4.20 29.90
CA LYS A 334 1.57 -3.80 31.26
C LYS A 334 1.35 -2.31 31.49
N ALA A 335 1.61 -1.46 30.49
CA ALA A 335 1.33 -0.03 30.55
C ALA A 335 -0.16 0.25 30.80
N LEU A 336 -1.05 -0.43 30.07
CA LEU A 336 -2.50 -0.32 30.22
C LEU A 336 -2.97 -0.85 31.58
N GLU A 337 -2.49 -2.02 32.01
CA GLU A 337 -2.84 -2.57 33.33
C GLU A 337 -2.49 -1.60 34.46
N LEU A 338 -1.29 -1.02 34.44
CA LEU A 338 -0.86 -0.04 35.43
C LEU A 338 -1.66 1.27 35.31
N ALA A 339 -1.94 1.73 34.09
CA ALA A 339 -2.72 2.94 33.86
C ALA A 339 -4.18 2.78 34.33
N PHE A 340 -4.79 1.60 34.16
CA PHE A 340 -6.11 1.28 34.73
C PHE A 340 -6.06 1.19 36.26
N ALA A 341 -5.06 0.51 36.82
CA ALA A 341 -4.92 0.37 38.27
C ALA A 341 -4.72 1.73 38.97
N THR A 342 -4.04 2.67 38.31
CA THR A 342 -3.72 4.00 38.84
C THR A 342 -4.66 5.10 38.36
N GLN A 343 -5.67 4.76 37.56
CA GLN A 343 -6.66 5.68 36.98
C GLN A 343 -6.03 6.88 36.25
N GLN A 344 -4.96 6.65 35.49
CA GLN A 344 -4.26 7.70 34.75
C GLN A 344 -4.89 7.91 33.36
N PHE A 345 -5.99 8.66 33.31
CA PHE A 345 -6.79 8.89 32.10
C PHE A 345 -5.98 9.50 30.94
N GLY A 346 -5.10 10.46 31.22
CA GLY A 346 -4.26 11.10 30.19
C GLY A 346 -3.26 10.14 29.54
N ALA A 347 -2.70 9.20 30.32
CA ALA A 347 -1.79 8.19 29.80
C ALA A 347 -2.53 7.14 28.98
N LEU A 348 -3.73 6.72 29.41
CA LEU A 348 -4.58 5.78 28.66
C LEU A 348 -4.96 6.31 27.27
N GLN A 349 -5.29 7.61 27.17
CA GLN A 349 -5.60 8.21 25.89
C GLN A 349 -4.43 8.18 24.91
N LEU A 350 -3.21 8.47 25.39
CA LEU A 350 -1.99 8.42 24.57
C LEU A 350 -1.67 6.99 24.14
N ILE A 351 -1.77 6.02 25.06
CA ILE A 351 -1.54 4.61 24.73
C ILE A 351 -2.53 4.13 23.67
N ALA A 352 -3.79 4.52 23.77
CA ALA A 352 -4.83 4.10 22.84
C ALA A 352 -4.66 4.66 21.42
N GLU A 353 -4.00 5.80 21.25
CA GLU A 353 -3.69 6.39 19.93
C GLU A 353 -2.63 5.56 19.18
N ASP A 354 -1.76 4.86 19.92
CA ASP A 354 -0.70 4.00 19.35
C ASP A 354 -1.15 2.53 19.16
N LEU A 355 -2.37 2.16 19.58
CA LEU A 355 -2.92 0.82 19.38
C LEU A 355 -3.46 0.63 17.95
N ASP A 356 -3.02 -0.43 17.29
CA ASP A 356 -3.41 -0.79 15.93
C ASP A 356 -4.01 -2.22 15.82
N GLU A 357 -4.38 -2.64 14.61
CA GLU A 357 -4.90 -3.98 14.30
C GLU A 357 -3.93 -5.14 14.64
N LYS A 358 -2.64 -4.86 14.92
CA LYS A 358 -1.65 -5.87 15.33
C LYS A 358 -1.64 -6.10 16.83
N SER A 359 -2.30 -5.22 17.58
CA SER A 359 -2.40 -5.29 19.04
C SER A 359 -3.33 -6.43 19.45
N ASP A 360 -3.15 -6.94 20.67
CA ASP A 360 -3.96 -8.04 21.20
C ASP A 360 -5.45 -7.63 21.25
N PRO A 361 -6.37 -8.38 20.60
CA PRO A 361 -7.81 -8.12 20.64
C PRO A 361 -8.39 -7.98 22.06
N ALA A 362 -7.82 -8.65 23.05
CA ALA A 362 -8.26 -8.53 24.44
C ALA A 362 -7.95 -7.14 25.04
N LEU A 363 -6.81 -6.54 24.69
CA LEU A 363 -6.42 -5.21 25.14
C LEU A 363 -7.28 -4.12 24.47
N LEU A 364 -7.52 -4.29 23.17
CA LEU A 364 -8.39 -3.40 22.40
C LEU A 364 -9.82 -3.37 22.98
N ALA A 365 -10.36 -4.54 23.34
CA ALA A 365 -11.67 -4.63 23.98
C ALA A 365 -11.72 -3.91 25.35
N ARG A 366 -10.70 -4.10 26.19
CA ARG A 366 -10.61 -3.40 27.49
C ARG A 366 -10.50 -1.88 27.32
N CYS A 367 -9.75 -1.43 26.30
CA CYS A 367 -9.65 0.00 25.99
C CYS A 367 -10.98 0.54 25.46
N SER A 368 -11.68 -0.19 24.60
CA SER A 368 -12.99 0.24 24.11
C SER A 368 -14.01 0.38 25.23
N ASP A 369 -14.07 -0.55 26.18
CA ASP A 369 -14.98 -0.46 27.34
C ASP A 369 -14.74 0.83 28.14
N PHE A 370 -13.46 1.16 28.37
CA PHE A 370 -13.08 2.40 29.03
C PHE A 370 -13.52 3.65 28.26
N PHE A 371 -13.31 3.70 26.93
CA PHE A 371 -13.77 4.85 26.14
C PHE A 371 -15.30 4.95 26.08
N ILE A 372 -16.02 3.82 26.16
CA ILE A 372 -17.49 3.79 26.28
C ILE A 372 -17.93 4.44 27.60
N GLU A 373 -17.29 4.08 28.72
CA GLU A 373 -17.57 4.68 30.04
C GLU A 373 -17.30 6.20 30.06
N HIS A 374 -16.30 6.66 29.31
CA HIS A 374 -15.91 8.07 29.22
C HIS A 374 -16.60 8.86 28.09
N ALA A 375 -17.64 8.31 27.47
CA ALA A 375 -18.40 8.96 26.39
C ALA A 375 -17.59 9.31 25.11
N GLN A 376 -16.41 8.72 24.93
CA GLN A 376 -15.61 8.84 23.70
C GLN A 376 -15.98 7.71 22.74
N HIS A 377 -17.21 7.73 22.24
CA HIS A 377 -17.77 6.61 21.48
C HIS A 377 -17.10 6.39 20.11
N GLU A 378 -16.62 7.43 19.44
CA GLU A 378 -15.94 7.31 18.14
C GLU A 378 -14.65 6.48 18.24
N LYS A 379 -13.78 6.81 19.20
CA LYS A 379 -12.55 6.06 19.47
C LYS A 379 -12.85 4.63 19.93
N ALA A 380 -13.90 4.44 20.72
CA ALA A 380 -14.33 3.10 21.13
C ALA A 380 -14.74 2.24 19.93
N VAL A 381 -15.47 2.80 18.96
CA VAL A 381 -15.82 2.10 17.71
C VAL A 381 -14.56 1.74 16.95
N GLU A 382 -13.61 2.66 16.76
CA GLU A 382 -12.36 2.37 16.05
C GLU A 382 -11.57 1.22 16.68
N LEU A 383 -11.46 1.19 18.02
CA LEU A 383 -10.80 0.11 18.75
C LEU A 383 -11.56 -1.22 18.66
N LEU A 384 -12.89 -1.21 18.70
CA LEU A 384 -13.71 -2.41 18.49
C LEU A 384 -13.58 -2.96 17.07
N LEU A 385 -13.47 -2.08 16.07
CA LEU A 385 -13.20 -2.48 14.69
C LEU A 385 -11.81 -3.10 14.54
N ALA A 386 -10.78 -2.50 15.16
CA ALA A 386 -9.44 -3.09 15.21
C ALA A 386 -9.43 -4.46 15.94
N ALA A 387 -10.25 -4.61 16.98
CA ALA A 387 -10.45 -5.86 17.71
C ALA A 387 -11.28 -6.91 16.95
N LYS A 388 -11.77 -6.59 15.74
CA LYS A 388 -12.68 -7.42 14.92
C LYS A 388 -14.03 -7.72 15.58
N LYS A 389 -14.45 -6.91 16.55
CA LYS A 389 -15.75 -7.02 17.24
C LYS A 389 -16.81 -6.18 16.52
N TYR A 390 -17.09 -6.52 15.26
CA TYR A 390 -17.96 -5.71 14.39
C TYR A 390 -19.39 -5.56 14.91
N HIS A 391 -19.95 -6.59 15.55
CA HIS A 391 -21.32 -6.54 16.05
C HIS A 391 -21.46 -5.57 17.24
N GLU A 392 -20.50 -5.61 18.18
CA GLU A 392 -20.47 -4.69 19.32
C GLU A 392 -20.25 -3.24 18.85
N ALA A 393 -19.34 -3.03 17.88
CA ALA A 393 -19.11 -1.72 17.28
C ALA A 393 -20.38 -1.15 16.63
N LEU A 394 -21.13 -1.98 15.90
CA LEU A 394 -22.38 -1.57 15.26
C LEU A 394 -23.49 -1.29 16.28
N GLN A 395 -23.63 -2.12 17.32
CA GLN A 395 -24.58 -1.85 18.41
C GLN A 395 -24.27 -0.53 19.11
N LEU A 396 -22.99 -0.21 19.33
CA LEU A 396 -22.58 1.06 19.89
C LEU A 396 -22.96 2.23 18.98
N CYS A 397 -22.78 2.09 17.66
CA CYS A 397 -23.21 3.10 16.68
C CYS A 397 -24.73 3.30 16.71
N LEU A 398 -25.52 2.22 16.82
CA LEU A 398 -26.98 2.28 16.88
C LEU A 398 -27.48 2.92 18.17
N ASN A 399 -26.92 2.54 19.32
CA ASN A 399 -27.35 3.04 20.62
C ASN A 399 -27.04 4.53 20.80
N GLN A 400 -25.88 4.99 20.31
CA GLN A 400 -25.42 6.37 20.46
C GLN A 400 -25.72 7.25 19.23
N ASN A 401 -26.43 6.74 18.22
CA ASN A 401 -26.72 7.42 16.95
C ASN A 401 -25.48 8.03 16.26
N LEU A 402 -24.35 7.32 16.27
CA LEU A 402 -23.13 7.79 15.61
C LEU A 402 -23.25 7.72 14.08
N THR A 403 -22.81 8.76 13.38
CA THR A 403 -22.75 8.77 11.92
C THR A 403 -21.71 7.77 11.43
N ILE A 404 -22.15 6.75 10.68
CA ILE A 404 -21.26 5.76 10.09
C ILE A 404 -20.55 6.41 8.90
N THR A 405 -19.26 6.66 9.04
CA THR A 405 -18.42 7.15 7.94
C THR A 405 -18.16 6.05 6.92
N GLU A 406 -17.78 6.43 5.70
CA GLU A 406 -17.47 5.46 4.65
C GLU A 406 -16.33 4.52 5.05
N GLU A 407 -15.29 5.07 5.71
CA GLU A 407 -14.15 4.30 6.22
C GLU A 407 -14.58 3.29 7.29
N MET A 408 -15.42 3.69 8.25
CA MET A 408 -15.97 2.77 9.26
C MET A 408 -16.81 1.67 8.59
N ALA A 409 -17.65 2.01 7.61
CA ALA A 409 -18.47 1.06 6.89
C ALA A 409 -17.64 0.05 6.08
N GLU A 410 -16.51 0.47 5.53
CA GLU A 410 -15.57 -0.42 4.83
C GLU A 410 -14.76 -1.29 5.79
N LYS A 411 -14.27 -0.75 6.91
CA LYS A 411 -13.61 -1.53 7.98
C LYS A 411 -14.53 -2.58 8.61
N MET A 412 -15.83 -2.27 8.76
CA MET A 412 -16.86 -3.23 9.18
C MET A 412 -17.17 -4.30 8.13
N THR A 413 -16.71 -4.14 6.88
CA THR A 413 -17.00 -5.08 5.80
C THR A 413 -15.98 -6.19 5.74
N VAL A 414 -16.37 -7.33 6.30
CA VAL A 414 -15.57 -8.56 6.25
C VAL A 414 -15.54 -9.13 4.82
N SER A 415 -14.34 -9.48 4.34
CA SER A 415 -14.14 -10.07 3.00
C SER A 415 -14.80 -11.45 2.89
N LYS A 416 -15.30 -11.79 1.70
CA LYS A 416 -15.95 -13.07 1.38
C LYS A 416 -15.07 -14.31 1.60
N ASP A 417 -13.74 -14.13 1.61
CA ASP A 417 -12.77 -15.23 1.74
C ASP A 417 -12.30 -15.45 3.19
N SER A 418 -12.78 -14.65 4.14
CA SER A 418 -12.38 -14.78 5.54
C SER A 418 -13.17 -15.89 6.25
N LYS A 419 -12.48 -16.66 7.10
CA LYS A 419 -13.07 -17.75 7.91
C LYS A 419 -13.73 -17.26 9.21
N GLU A 420 -13.82 -15.95 9.41
CA GLU A 420 -14.14 -15.34 10.72
C GLU A 420 -15.64 -15.24 10.98
N LEU A 421 -16.48 -15.17 9.93
CA LEU A 421 -17.94 -15.09 10.05
C LEU A 421 -18.62 -16.07 9.11
N SER A 422 -19.79 -16.59 9.53
CA SER A 422 -20.68 -17.34 8.65
C SER A 422 -21.23 -16.42 7.55
N GLU A 423 -21.54 -16.99 6.38
CA GLU A 423 -22.12 -16.23 5.27
C GLU A 423 -23.47 -15.59 5.62
N GLU A 424 -24.20 -16.13 6.61
CA GLU A 424 -25.48 -15.61 7.10
C GLU A 424 -25.28 -14.41 8.01
N SER A 425 -24.44 -14.53 9.05
CA SER A 425 -24.12 -13.43 9.95
C SER A 425 -23.42 -12.28 9.22
N ARG A 426 -22.63 -12.57 8.18
CA ARG A 426 -22.04 -11.54 7.30
C ARG A 426 -23.11 -10.74 6.55
N LYS A 427 -24.16 -11.39 6.07
CA LYS A 427 -25.26 -10.72 5.36
C LYS A 427 -26.10 -9.88 6.32
N GLU A 428 -26.43 -10.43 7.49
CA GLU A 428 -27.16 -9.71 8.54
C GLU A 428 -26.43 -8.44 8.97
N LEU A 429 -25.12 -8.54 9.23
CA LEU A 429 -24.28 -7.38 9.55
C LEU A 429 -24.30 -6.32 8.43
N LEU A 430 -24.16 -6.74 7.17
CA LEU A 430 -24.23 -5.83 6.03
C LEU A 430 -25.60 -5.15 5.88
N GLU A 431 -26.68 -5.88 6.15
CA GLU A 431 -28.03 -5.29 6.13
C GLU A 431 -28.21 -4.29 7.26
N GLN A 432 -27.73 -4.58 8.47
CA GLN A 432 -27.81 -3.65 9.61
C GLN A 432 -26.98 -2.37 9.38
N ILE A 433 -25.77 -2.50 8.80
CA ILE A 433 -24.96 -1.33 8.39
C ILE A 433 -25.74 -0.50 7.36
N ALA A 434 -26.34 -1.17 6.37
CA ALA A 434 -27.09 -0.50 5.32
C ALA A 434 -28.35 0.20 5.86
N ASP A 435 -29.10 -0.44 6.76
CA ASP A 435 -30.27 0.12 7.43
C ASP A 435 -29.89 1.36 8.27
N CYS A 436 -28.74 1.33 8.94
CA CYS A 436 -28.20 2.50 9.65
C CYS A 436 -27.84 3.65 8.68
N CYS A 437 -27.09 3.35 7.60
CA CYS A 437 -26.77 4.35 6.57
C CYS A 437 -28.03 4.95 5.92
N MET A 438 -29.09 4.16 5.75
CA MET A 438 -30.39 4.65 5.26
C MET A 438 -31.03 5.66 6.19
N ARG A 439 -31.03 5.39 7.50
CA ARG A 439 -31.56 6.32 8.52
C ARG A 439 -30.76 7.62 8.57
N GLN A 440 -29.46 7.54 8.31
CA GLN A 440 -28.54 8.69 8.31
C GLN A 440 -28.56 9.49 7.00
N GLY A 441 -29.30 9.04 5.98
CA GLY A 441 -29.38 9.72 4.67
C GLY A 441 -28.19 9.44 3.73
N ASN A 442 -27.26 8.55 4.09
CA ASN A 442 -26.18 8.12 3.20
C ASN A 442 -26.66 6.99 2.27
N TYR A 443 -27.47 7.37 1.28
CA TYR A 443 -28.14 6.43 0.38
C TYR A 443 -27.18 5.65 -0.52
N HIS A 444 -26.09 6.25 -0.98
CA HIS A 444 -25.12 5.57 -1.85
C HIS A 444 -24.38 4.45 -1.14
N MET A 445 -23.93 4.70 0.10
CA MET A 445 -23.27 3.67 0.90
C MET A 445 -24.26 2.55 1.25
N ALA A 446 -25.50 2.91 1.65
CA ALA A 446 -26.55 1.94 1.88
C ALA A 446 -26.79 1.03 0.67
N THR A 447 -26.88 1.59 -0.55
CA THR A 447 -26.97 0.78 -1.78
C THR A 447 -25.80 -0.17 -1.94
N LYS A 448 -24.55 0.30 -1.74
CA LYS A 448 -23.35 -0.55 -1.86
C LYS A 448 -23.42 -1.72 -0.87
N LYS A 449 -23.84 -1.48 0.38
CA LYS A 449 -23.93 -2.54 1.41
C LYS A 449 -25.09 -3.51 1.15
N TYR A 450 -26.29 -3.04 0.80
CA TYR A 450 -27.41 -3.91 0.42
C TYR A 450 -27.10 -4.78 -0.80
N THR A 451 -26.39 -4.25 -1.80
CA THR A 451 -25.97 -5.04 -2.98
C THR A 451 -24.95 -6.11 -2.62
N GLN A 452 -24.02 -5.83 -1.70
CA GLN A 452 -23.08 -6.81 -1.14
C GLN A 452 -23.77 -7.89 -0.29
N ALA A 453 -24.83 -7.55 0.45
CA ALA A 453 -25.67 -8.49 1.18
C ALA A 453 -26.53 -9.37 0.25
N GLY A 454 -26.76 -8.93 -1.00
CA GLY A 454 -27.60 -9.61 -1.98
C GLY A 454 -29.05 -9.13 -2.01
N ASN A 455 -29.41 -8.16 -1.15
CA ASN A 455 -30.76 -7.60 -1.06
C ASN A 455 -30.98 -6.46 -2.08
N LYS A 456 -31.27 -6.86 -3.32
CA LYS A 456 -31.41 -5.92 -4.45
C LYS A 456 -32.63 -4.99 -4.32
N LEU A 457 -33.68 -5.40 -3.60
CA LEU A 457 -34.89 -4.59 -3.44
C LEU A 457 -34.64 -3.41 -2.48
N LYS A 458 -34.06 -3.67 -1.30
CA LYS A 458 -33.67 -2.60 -0.38
C LYS A 458 -32.62 -1.67 -1.01
N ALA A 459 -31.66 -2.23 -1.77
CA ALA A 459 -30.70 -1.44 -2.53
C ALA A 459 -31.36 -0.48 -3.54
N MET A 460 -32.40 -0.96 -4.26
CA MET A 460 -33.14 -0.13 -5.19
C MET A 460 -33.90 0.99 -4.46
N ARG A 461 -34.56 0.69 -3.34
CA ARG A 461 -35.25 1.71 -2.53
C ARG A 461 -34.28 2.80 -2.04
N ALA A 462 -33.07 2.41 -1.61
CA ALA A 462 -32.01 3.35 -1.26
C ALA A 462 -31.61 4.25 -2.44
N LEU A 463 -31.39 3.67 -3.62
CA LEU A 463 -31.05 4.43 -4.83
C LEU A 463 -32.15 5.42 -5.22
N LEU A 464 -33.40 5.02 -5.15
CA LEU A 464 -34.53 5.89 -5.48
C LEU A 464 -34.59 7.12 -4.55
N LYS A 465 -34.29 6.95 -3.26
CA LYS A 465 -34.18 8.09 -2.32
C LYS A 465 -32.99 8.99 -2.61
N SER A 466 -31.90 8.46 -3.19
CA SER A 466 -30.72 9.27 -3.57
C SER A 466 -30.98 10.21 -4.75
N GLY A 467 -31.96 9.88 -5.61
CA GLY A 467 -32.31 10.66 -6.80
C GLY A 467 -31.36 10.51 -8.00
N ASP A 468 -30.29 9.71 -7.89
CA ASP A 468 -29.27 9.52 -8.93
C ASP A 468 -29.79 8.65 -10.09
N THR A 469 -30.28 9.33 -11.14
CA THR A 469 -30.94 8.73 -12.31
C THR A 469 -30.05 7.76 -13.08
N GLU A 470 -28.77 8.07 -13.26
CA GLU A 470 -27.82 7.24 -14.00
C GLU A 470 -27.57 5.91 -13.28
N LYS A 471 -27.33 5.98 -11.95
CA LYS A 471 -27.13 4.77 -11.14
C LYS A 471 -28.40 3.93 -11.06
N ILE A 472 -29.58 4.56 -10.98
CA ILE A 472 -30.88 3.86 -10.99
C ILE A 472 -31.06 3.08 -12.29
N VAL A 473 -30.84 3.72 -13.45
CA VAL A 473 -30.97 3.09 -14.78
C VAL A 473 -29.97 1.93 -14.92
N PHE A 474 -28.72 2.15 -14.52
CA PHE A 474 -27.68 1.11 -14.55
C PHE A 474 -28.05 -0.08 -13.65
N PHE A 475 -28.43 0.17 -12.39
CA PHE A 475 -28.76 -0.87 -11.42
C PHE A 475 -29.96 -1.70 -11.85
N ALA A 476 -31.00 -1.06 -12.41
CA ALA A 476 -32.16 -1.74 -12.96
C ALA A 476 -31.77 -2.65 -14.14
N GLY A 477 -30.92 -2.17 -15.05
CA GLY A 477 -30.41 -2.95 -16.19
C GLY A 477 -29.63 -4.21 -15.79
N VAL A 478 -28.83 -4.13 -14.72
CA VAL A 478 -28.01 -5.24 -14.23
C VAL A 478 -28.82 -6.23 -13.39
N SER A 479 -29.77 -5.76 -12.58
CA SER A 479 -30.43 -6.58 -11.56
C SER A 479 -31.40 -7.62 -12.12
N LYS A 480 -31.98 -7.39 -13.32
CA LYS A 480 -32.88 -8.30 -14.04
C LYS A 480 -34.08 -8.82 -13.22
N GLN A 481 -34.57 -8.05 -12.25
CA GLN A 481 -35.76 -8.39 -11.46
C GLN A 481 -36.96 -7.55 -11.89
N ARG A 482 -38.14 -8.19 -11.95
CA ARG A 482 -39.39 -7.56 -12.39
C ARG A 482 -39.74 -6.32 -11.57
N GLU A 483 -39.69 -6.43 -10.25
CA GLU A 483 -40.06 -5.35 -9.33
C GLU A 483 -39.12 -4.15 -9.45
N ILE A 484 -37.82 -4.39 -9.62
CA ILE A 484 -36.82 -3.32 -9.81
C ILE A 484 -37.07 -2.54 -11.09
N TYR A 485 -37.43 -3.21 -12.19
CA TYR A 485 -37.80 -2.51 -13.43
C TYR A 485 -39.04 -1.62 -13.24
N ILE A 486 -40.05 -2.10 -12.53
CA ILE A 486 -41.26 -1.32 -12.26
C ILE A 486 -40.95 -0.11 -11.38
N MET A 487 -40.18 -0.31 -10.30
CA MET A 487 -39.77 0.77 -9.40
C MET A 487 -38.92 1.84 -10.12
N ALA A 488 -37.99 1.42 -10.98
CA ALA A 488 -37.20 2.33 -11.81
C ALA A 488 -38.08 3.15 -12.76
N ALA A 489 -39.00 2.49 -13.45
CA ALA A 489 -39.87 3.12 -14.42
C ALA A 489 -40.84 4.13 -13.78
N ASN A 490 -41.42 3.79 -12.61
CA ASN A 490 -42.28 4.70 -11.86
C ASN A 490 -41.54 5.96 -11.40
N TYR A 491 -40.28 5.83 -10.96
CA TYR A 491 -39.44 6.98 -10.60
C TYR A 491 -39.10 7.84 -11.82
N LEU A 492 -38.73 7.22 -12.95
CA LEU A 492 -38.45 7.97 -14.18
C LEU A 492 -39.69 8.68 -14.72
N GLN A 493 -40.90 8.16 -14.47
CA GLN A 493 -42.15 8.80 -14.84
C GLN A 493 -42.40 10.12 -14.09
N SER A 494 -41.88 10.27 -12.86
CA SER A 494 -42.01 11.53 -12.12
C SER A 494 -40.99 12.60 -12.55
N LEU A 495 -40.10 12.29 -13.51
CA LEU A 495 -39.13 13.24 -14.07
C LEU A 495 -39.64 13.85 -15.39
N ASP A 496 -38.99 14.93 -15.83
CA ASP A 496 -39.26 15.61 -17.11
C ASP A 496 -38.81 14.77 -18.33
N TRP A 497 -39.51 13.69 -18.64
CA TRP A 497 -39.19 12.76 -19.73
C TRP A 497 -39.21 13.38 -21.16
N ARG A 498 -39.69 14.62 -21.33
CA ARG A 498 -39.71 15.31 -22.63
C ARG A 498 -38.44 16.10 -22.93
N LYS A 499 -37.71 16.56 -21.89
CA LYS A 499 -36.39 17.22 -22.05
C LYS A 499 -35.33 16.22 -22.49
N ASP A 500 -35.45 14.97 -22.01
CA ASP A 500 -34.53 13.89 -22.33
C ASP A 500 -35.27 12.68 -22.93
N PRO A 501 -35.19 12.49 -24.27
CA PRO A 501 -35.77 11.33 -24.94
C PRO A 501 -35.24 9.97 -24.43
N GLU A 502 -34.06 9.93 -23.81
CA GLU A 502 -33.51 8.70 -23.23
C GLU A 502 -34.31 8.23 -22.01
N ILE A 503 -34.84 9.15 -21.19
CA ILE A 503 -35.72 8.81 -20.06
C ILE A 503 -36.97 8.09 -20.57
N MET A 504 -37.61 8.61 -21.62
CA MET A 504 -38.77 7.97 -22.23
C MET A 504 -38.44 6.56 -22.77
N LYS A 505 -37.31 6.40 -23.46
CA LYS A 505 -36.86 5.07 -23.93
C LYS A 505 -36.61 4.11 -22.77
N ASN A 506 -36.02 4.58 -21.67
CA ASN A 506 -35.75 3.78 -20.49
C ASN A 506 -37.04 3.35 -19.78
N ILE A 507 -38.03 4.24 -19.64
CA ILE A 507 -39.37 3.91 -19.11
C ILE A 507 -40.02 2.78 -19.92
N ILE A 508 -40.05 2.93 -21.26
CA ILE A 508 -40.64 1.92 -22.16
C ILE A 508 -39.89 0.60 -22.04
N SER A 509 -38.55 0.64 -22.04
CA SER A 509 -37.68 -0.52 -21.91
C SER A 509 -37.90 -1.25 -20.58
N PHE A 510 -38.00 -0.53 -19.47
CA PHE A 510 -38.19 -1.11 -18.15
C PHE A 510 -39.58 -1.67 -17.93
N TYR A 511 -40.66 -0.98 -18.30
CA TYR A 511 -42.00 -1.58 -18.19
C TYR A 511 -42.17 -2.80 -19.10
N THR A 512 -41.60 -2.78 -20.30
CA THR A 512 -41.62 -3.94 -21.21
C THR A 512 -40.85 -5.12 -20.61
N LYS A 513 -39.63 -4.90 -20.09
CA LYS A 513 -38.82 -5.94 -19.42
C LYS A 513 -39.47 -6.44 -18.13
N GLY A 514 -40.15 -5.56 -17.39
CA GLY A 514 -40.93 -5.88 -16.19
C GLY A 514 -42.27 -6.57 -16.48
N LYS A 515 -42.64 -6.75 -17.76
CA LYS A 515 -43.95 -7.29 -18.19
C LYS A 515 -45.14 -6.54 -17.57
N ALA A 516 -44.98 -5.24 -17.29
CA ALA A 516 -46.00 -4.38 -16.71
C ALA A 516 -46.65 -3.52 -17.82
N LEU A 517 -47.32 -4.19 -18.75
CA LEU A 517 -47.93 -3.54 -19.92
C LEU A 517 -49.10 -2.61 -19.55
N ASP A 518 -49.76 -2.86 -18.42
CA ASP A 518 -50.84 -2.02 -17.90
C ASP A 518 -50.33 -0.62 -17.52
N LEU A 519 -49.21 -0.57 -16.79
CA LEU A 519 -48.56 0.68 -16.39
C LEU A 519 -47.97 1.41 -17.61
N LEU A 520 -47.43 0.65 -18.58
CA LEU A 520 -46.96 1.21 -19.85
C LEU A 520 -48.10 1.84 -20.66
N ALA A 521 -49.27 1.20 -20.70
CA ALA A 521 -50.45 1.77 -21.36
C ALA A 521 -50.90 3.06 -20.67
N GLY A 522 -50.90 3.09 -19.32
CA GLY A 522 -51.16 4.30 -18.54
C GLY A 522 -50.16 5.42 -18.83
N PHE A 523 -48.86 5.08 -18.98
CA PHE A 523 -47.83 6.05 -19.37
C PHE A 523 -48.09 6.64 -20.76
N TYR A 524 -48.48 5.83 -21.75
CA TYR A 524 -48.83 6.34 -23.07
C TYR A 524 -50.11 7.19 -23.09
N ASP A 525 -51.11 6.87 -22.26
CA ASP A 525 -52.31 7.71 -22.10
C ASP A 525 -51.94 9.06 -21.47
N ALA A 526 -51.08 9.07 -20.45
CA ALA A 526 -50.54 10.31 -19.87
C ALA A 526 -49.71 11.12 -20.89
N CYS A 527 -48.89 10.46 -21.72
CA CYS A 527 -48.17 11.13 -22.81
C CYS A 527 -49.13 11.76 -23.83
N ALA A 528 -50.20 11.07 -24.20
CA ALA A 528 -51.21 11.61 -25.10
C ALA A 528 -51.92 12.82 -24.50
N GLN A 529 -52.24 12.76 -23.21
CA GLN A 529 -52.88 13.85 -22.49
C GLN A 529 -51.98 15.10 -22.45
N VAL A 530 -50.67 14.96 -22.16
CA VAL A 530 -49.71 16.07 -22.18
C VAL A 530 -49.53 16.66 -23.59
N GLU A 531 -49.55 15.85 -24.65
CA GLU A 531 -49.48 16.37 -26.03
C GLU A 531 -50.73 17.18 -26.44
N ILE A 532 -51.89 16.87 -25.87
CA ILE A 532 -53.15 17.62 -26.03
C ILE A 532 -53.09 18.88 -25.13
N ASP A 533 -53.07 18.63 -23.82
CA ASP A 533 -52.33 19.29 -22.73
C ASP A 533 -51.60 20.62 -22.98
N GLU A 534 -50.47 20.54 -23.64
CA GLU A 534 -49.50 21.63 -23.61
C GLU A 534 -49.16 22.10 -25.03
N TYR A 535 -49.38 21.24 -26.03
CA TYR A 535 -48.87 21.43 -27.38
C TYR A 535 -49.95 21.36 -28.46
N GLN A 536 -51.20 21.06 -28.11
CA GLN A 536 -52.33 20.94 -29.05
C GLN A 536 -52.01 20.02 -30.25
N ASN A 537 -51.13 19.03 -30.05
CA ASN A 537 -50.65 18.13 -31.11
C ASN A 537 -51.41 16.82 -31.10
N TYR A 538 -52.61 16.88 -31.65
CA TYR A 538 -53.54 15.75 -31.73
C TYR A 538 -52.99 14.57 -32.55
N GLU A 539 -52.13 14.81 -33.54
CA GLU A 539 -51.54 13.74 -34.37
C GLU A 539 -50.58 12.86 -33.57
N LYS A 540 -49.71 13.47 -32.75
CA LYS A 540 -48.83 12.73 -31.83
C LYS A 540 -49.61 12.05 -30.72
N ALA A 541 -50.63 12.72 -30.18
CA ALA A 541 -51.52 12.12 -29.18
C ALA A 541 -52.24 10.88 -29.72
N GLN A 542 -52.72 10.92 -30.97
CA GLN A 542 -53.31 9.74 -31.63
C GLN A 542 -52.30 8.59 -31.75
N GLY A 543 -51.05 8.89 -32.09
CA GLY A 543 -49.96 7.92 -32.13
C GLY A 543 -49.73 7.26 -30.76
N ALA A 544 -49.61 8.06 -29.71
CA ALA A 544 -49.44 7.58 -28.33
C ALA A 544 -50.62 6.73 -27.85
N LEU A 545 -51.87 7.15 -28.10
CA LEU A 545 -53.07 6.38 -27.77
C LEU A 545 -53.13 5.04 -28.52
N THR A 546 -52.65 5.00 -29.77
CA THR A 546 -52.57 3.74 -30.53
C THR A 546 -51.59 2.76 -29.90
N GLU A 547 -50.44 3.25 -29.42
CA GLU A 547 -49.47 2.42 -28.69
C GLU A 547 -50.00 2.01 -27.31
N ALA A 548 -50.72 2.89 -26.60
CA ALA A 548 -51.42 2.56 -25.35
C ALA A 548 -52.39 1.39 -25.55
N PHE A 549 -53.23 1.46 -26.60
CA PHE A 549 -54.18 0.40 -26.94
C PHE A 549 -53.48 -0.93 -27.25
N LYS A 550 -52.40 -0.92 -28.04
CA LYS A 550 -51.61 -2.12 -28.36
C LYS A 550 -50.97 -2.75 -27.11
N CYS A 551 -50.50 -1.93 -26.17
CA CYS A 551 -49.91 -2.41 -24.93
C CYS A 551 -50.97 -3.06 -24.04
N LEU A 552 -52.11 -2.37 -23.86
CA LEU A 552 -53.20 -2.84 -23.02
C LEU A 552 -53.87 -4.10 -23.60
N SER A 553 -54.02 -4.21 -24.92
CA SER A 553 -54.60 -5.40 -25.57
C SER A 553 -53.74 -6.66 -25.41
N LYS A 554 -52.42 -6.48 -25.20
CA LYS A 554 -51.45 -7.57 -24.99
C LYS A 554 -51.22 -7.87 -23.51
N ALA A 555 -51.73 -7.01 -22.62
CA ALA A 555 -51.53 -7.17 -21.19
C ALA A 555 -52.35 -8.36 -20.65
N LYS A 556 -51.77 -9.06 -19.66
CA LYS A 556 -52.47 -10.11 -18.91
C LYS A 556 -52.91 -9.50 -17.58
N THR A 557 -54.05 -8.82 -17.57
CA THR A 557 -54.65 -8.30 -16.33
C THR A 557 -55.33 -9.44 -15.55
N ARG A 558 -55.48 -9.23 -14.23
CA ARG A 558 -56.21 -10.17 -13.34
C ARG A 558 -57.73 -10.12 -13.57
N SER A 559 -58.23 -9.01 -14.11
CA SER A 559 -59.65 -8.71 -14.34
C SER A 559 -59.90 -8.45 -15.84
N PRO A 560 -60.47 -9.41 -16.60
CA PRO A 560 -60.76 -9.21 -18.03
C PRO A 560 -61.81 -8.11 -18.26
N VAL A 561 -62.76 -7.94 -17.33
CA VAL A 561 -63.83 -6.92 -17.42
C VAL A 561 -63.28 -5.49 -17.34
N GLU A 562 -62.31 -5.24 -16.46
CA GLU A 562 -61.67 -3.92 -16.35
C GLU A 562 -60.74 -3.62 -17.52
N GLN A 563 -60.18 -4.67 -18.14
CA GLN A 563 -59.39 -4.52 -19.35
C GLN A 563 -60.27 -4.15 -20.54
N GLU A 564 -61.41 -4.81 -20.70
CA GLU A 564 -62.38 -4.50 -21.76
C GLU A 564 -62.95 -3.09 -21.62
N SER A 565 -63.29 -2.65 -20.40
CA SER A 565 -63.78 -1.29 -20.17
C SER A 565 -62.73 -0.21 -20.48
N LYS A 566 -61.47 -0.42 -20.06
CA LYS A 566 -60.36 0.49 -20.39
C LYS A 566 -60.01 0.48 -21.88
N LEU A 567 -60.10 -0.66 -22.55
CA LEU A 567 -59.92 -0.75 -24.01
C LEU A 567 -61.02 -0.02 -24.76
N ALA A 568 -62.28 -0.16 -24.32
CA ALA A 568 -63.41 0.57 -24.88
C ALA A 568 -63.25 2.09 -24.69
N LEU A 569 -62.78 2.52 -23.53
CA LEU A 569 -62.49 3.93 -23.25
C LEU A 569 -61.38 4.46 -24.17
N LEU A 570 -60.24 3.78 -24.28
CA LEU A 570 -59.16 4.16 -25.18
C LEU A 570 -59.61 4.19 -26.65
N GLN A 571 -60.45 3.23 -27.07
CA GLN A 571 -60.98 3.17 -28.42
C GLN A 571 -61.93 4.35 -28.71
N SER A 572 -62.78 4.72 -27.75
CA SER A 572 -63.62 5.92 -27.81
C SER A 572 -62.75 7.18 -27.92
N LYS A 573 -61.75 7.33 -27.03
CA LYS A 573 -60.80 8.46 -27.04
C LYS A 573 -60.11 8.61 -28.41
N MET A 574 -59.58 7.50 -28.94
CA MET A 574 -58.94 7.46 -30.25
C MET A 574 -59.88 7.84 -31.39
N ALA A 575 -61.16 7.45 -31.33
CA ALA A 575 -62.15 7.77 -32.35
C ALA A 575 -62.47 9.27 -32.38
N LEU A 576 -62.65 9.88 -31.21
CA LEU A 576 -62.88 11.32 -31.07
C LEU A 576 -61.68 12.13 -31.59
N VAL A 577 -60.46 11.79 -31.15
CA VAL A 577 -59.23 12.47 -31.61
C VAL A 577 -59.07 12.35 -33.13
N LYS A 578 -59.35 11.16 -33.71
CA LYS A 578 -59.34 10.96 -35.17
C LYS A 578 -60.37 11.82 -35.90
N ARG A 579 -61.59 11.94 -35.36
CA ARG A 579 -62.63 12.80 -35.95
C ARG A 579 -62.19 14.26 -35.96
N PHE A 580 -61.59 14.75 -34.87
CA PHE A 580 -61.08 16.13 -34.81
C PHE A 580 -59.91 16.39 -35.76
N ILE A 581 -58.96 15.46 -35.87
CA ILE A 581 -57.87 15.55 -36.86
C ILE A 581 -58.43 15.56 -38.28
N GLN A 582 -59.42 14.69 -38.56
CA GLN A 582 -60.07 14.64 -39.87
C GLN A 582 -60.78 15.96 -40.17
N ALA A 583 -61.50 16.55 -39.21
CA ALA A 583 -62.14 17.86 -39.37
C ALA A 583 -61.11 18.96 -39.71
N ARG A 584 -59.95 18.98 -39.03
CA ARG A 584 -58.86 19.92 -39.33
C ARG A 584 -58.25 19.72 -40.73
N ARG A 585 -58.16 18.48 -41.23
CA ARG A 585 -57.63 18.18 -42.58
C ARG A 585 -58.62 18.56 -43.67
N VAL A 586 -59.88 18.16 -43.49
CA VAL A 586 -60.99 18.43 -44.43
C VAL A 586 -61.24 19.93 -44.57
N TYR A 587 -60.91 20.74 -43.56
CA TYR A 587 -61.01 22.21 -43.65
C TYR A 587 -60.32 22.81 -44.88
N SER A 588 -59.20 22.23 -45.32
CA SER A 588 -58.49 22.69 -46.51
C SER A 588 -59.20 22.36 -47.83
N GLU A 589 -60.11 21.39 -47.82
CA GLU A 589 -60.84 20.89 -48.99
C GLU A 589 -62.31 21.39 -49.01
N ASP A 590 -63.02 21.27 -47.88
CA ASP A 590 -64.39 21.71 -47.68
C ASP A 590 -64.57 22.32 -46.26
N PRO A 591 -64.53 23.65 -46.13
CA PRO A 591 -64.73 24.34 -44.85
C PRO A 591 -66.10 24.07 -44.22
N LYS A 592 -67.16 23.90 -45.02
CA LYS A 592 -68.53 23.75 -44.48
C LYS A 592 -68.72 22.40 -43.81
N GLU A 593 -68.19 21.34 -44.41
CA GLU A 593 -68.23 20.01 -43.82
C GLU A 593 -67.33 19.93 -42.58
N ALA A 594 -66.17 20.60 -42.57
CA ALA A 594 -65.30 20.65 -41.39
C ALA A 594 -65.98 21.29 -40.17
N ILE A 595 -66.72 22.38 -40.36
CA ILE A 595 -67.51 23.04 -39.30
C ILE A 595 -68.60 22.11 -38.80
N ARG A 596 -69.36 21.49 -39.71
CA ARG A 596 -70.42 20.54 -39.35
C ARG A 596 -69.89 19.40 -38.49
N GLN A 597 -68.70 18.89 -38.81
CA GLN A 597 -68.02 17.86 -38.01
C GLN A 597 -67.58 18.39 -36.64
N CYS A 598 -67.08 19.63 -36.55
CA CYS A 598 -66.75 20.26 -35.27
C CYS A 598 -67.99 20.54 -34.40
N GLU A 599 -69.11 20.98 -34.98
CA GLU A 599 -70.39 21.18 -34.28
C GLU A 599 -70.95 19.84 -33.77
N LEU A 600 -70.91 18.79 -34.59
CA LEU A 600 -71.28 17.44 -34.16
C LEU A 600 -70.37 16.93 -33.04
N LEU A 601 -69.09 17.29 -33.03
CA LEU A 601 -68.18 16.93 -31.94
C LEU A 601 -68.54 17.64 -30.63
N LEU A 602 -69.04 18.88 -30.67
CA LEU A 602 -69.46 19.64 -29.48
C LEU A 602 -70.72 19.10 -28.81
N ASP A 603 -71.50 18.28 -29.53
CA ASP A 603 -72.72 17.63 -29.05
C ASP A 603 -72.48 16.21 -28.50
N GLU A 604 -71.27 15.65 -28.67
CA GLU A 604 -70.93 14.31 -28.16
C GLU A 604 -70.71 14.34 -26.63
N PRO A 605 -71.31 13.40 -25.87
CA PRO A 605 -71.03 13.24 -24.44
C PRO A 605 -69.57 12.80 -24.24
N ASP A 606 -68.94 13.29 -23.17
CA ASP A 606 -67.55 13.00 -22.75
C ASP A 606 -66.42 13.64 -23.58
N LEU A 607 -66.71 14.59 -24.48
CA LEU A 607 -65.68 15.30 -25.27
C LEU A 607 -64.59 15.93 -24.40
N ASP A 608 -64.98 16.56 -23.29
CA ASP A 608 -64.08 17.27 -22.36
C ASP A 608 -62.96 16.39 -21.77
N SER A 609 -63.21 15.07 -21.68
CA SER A 609 -62.26 14.11 -21.12
C SER A 609 -61.16 13.68 -22.10
N THR A 610 -61.32 14.01 -23.39
CA THR A 610 -60.51 13.47 -24.49
C THR A 610 -59.90 14.57 -25.35
N ILE A 611 -60.67 15.61 -25.65
CA ILE A 611 -60.28 16.74 -26.49
C ILE A 611 -60.58 18.00 -25.71
N ARG A 612 -59.70 18.99 -25.83
CA ARG A 612 -59.96 20.30 -25.24
C ARG A 612 -61.12 20.95 -25.97
N LEU A 613 -62.23 21.11 -25.28
CA LEU A 613 -63.40 21.84 -25.77
C LEU A 613 -63.01 23.24 -26.29
N GLY A 614 -62.05 23.88 -25.62
CA GLY A 614 -61.49 25.17 -26.02
C GLY A 614 -60.82 25.15 -27.40
N ASP A 615 -60.14 24.07 -27.78
CA ASP A 615 -59.48 23.97 -29.09
C ASP A 615 -60.50 23.81 -30.23
N VAL A 616 -61.59 23.08 -29.98
CA VAL A 616 -62.69 22.91 -30.97
C VAL A 616 -63.44 24.22 -31.18
N LEU A 617 -63.80 24.89 -30.08
CA LEU A 617 -64.46 26.19 -30.13
C LEU A 617 -63.53 27.27 -30.70
N GLY A 618 -62.23 27.22 -30.39
CA GLY A 618 -61.24 28.13 -30.95
C GLY A 618 -61.12 27.98 -32.47
N PHE A 619 -61.13 26.75 -32.96
CA PHE A 619 -61.17 26.48 -34.40
C PHE A 619 -62.42 27.05 -35.10
N LEU A 620 -63.59 26.94 -34.46
CA LEU A 620 -64.83 27.54 -34.98
C LEU A 620 -64.77 29.07 -34.99
N VAL A 621 -64.24 29.69 -33.94
CA VAL A 621 -64.06 31.15 -33.86
C VAL A 621 -63.12 31.65 -34.96
N GLU A 622 -62.02 30.95 -35.20
CA GLU A 622 -61.08 31.30 -36.29
C GLU A 622 -61.74 31.18 -37.67
N HIS A 623 -62.58 30.16 -37.89
CA HIS A 623 -63.32 30.02 -39.14
C HIS A 623 -64.32 31.16 -39.38
N TYR A 624 -65.21 31.44 -38.41
CA TYR A 624 -66.24 32.47 -38.57
C TYR A 624 -65.62 33.88 -38.67
N LEU A 625 -64.45 34.09 -38.08
CA LEU A 625 -63.65 35.30 -38.32
C LEU A 625 -63.17 35.40 -39.78
N GLN A 626 -62.71 34.30 -40.39
CA GLN A 626 -62.28 34.29 -41.81
C GLN A 626 -63.44 34.54 -42.78
N VAL A 627 -64.66 34.15 -42.41
CA VAL A 627 -65.88 34.35 -43.22
C VAL A 627 -66.53 35.72 -42.95
N GLU A 628 -65.93 36.55 -42.09
CA GLU A 628 -66.43 37.87 -41.65
C GLU A 628 -67.80 37.83 -40.93
N ASP A 629 -68.23 36.66 -40.44
CA ASP A 629 -69.41 36.54 -39.60
C ASP A 629 -69.04 36.72 -38.13
N PHE A 630 -68.88 37.99 -37.76
CA PHE A 630 -68.48 38.38 -36.40
C PHE A 630 -69.53 38.00 -35.35
N GLN A 631 -70.81 37.90 -35.73
CA GLN A 631 -71.90 37.60 -34.80
C GLN A 631 -71.86 36.13 -34.37
N MET A 632 -71.64 35.21 -35.31
CA MET A 632 -71.45 33.80 -35.00
C MET A 632 -70.12 33.55 -34.27
N ALA A 633 -69.03 34.20 -34.68
CA ALA A 633 -67.75 34.10 -33.99
C ALA A 633 -67.85 34.53 -32.51
N TYR A 634 -68.58 35.61 -32.23
CA TYR A 634 -68.81 36.08 -30.86
C TYR A 634 -69.71 35.13 -30.04
N ARG A 635 -70.70 34.49 -30.66
CA ARG A 635 -71.52 33.48 -30.00
C ARG A 635 -70.69 32.28 -29.51
N TYR A 636 -69.76 31.79 -30.33
CA TYR A 636 -68.87 30.70 -29.91
C TYR A 636 -67.85 31.14 -28.84
N LEU A 637 -67.40 32.39 -28.86
CA LEU A 637 -66.58 32.95 -27.75
C LEU A 637 -67.37 33.02 -26.44
N GLU A 638 -68.64 33.43 -26.47
CA GLU A 638 -69.50 33.40 -25.28
C GLU A 638 -69.81 31.98 -24.82
N GLU A 639 -70.00 31.06 -25.76
CA GLU A 639 -70.19 29.65 -25.46
C GLU A 639 -68.95 29.04 -24.80
N MET A 640 -67.75 29.38 -25.29
CA MET A 640 -66.48 29.01 -24.65
C MET A 640 -66.39 29.56 -23.22
N ARG A 641 -66.79 30.81 -23.00
CA ARG A 641 -66.81 31.44 -21.67
C ARG A 641 -67.83 30.81 -20.71
N LYS A 642 -68.94 30.30 -21.23
CA LYS A 642 -69.99 29.62 -20.44
C LYS A 642 -69.62 28.18 -20.10
N ARG A 643 -69.12 27.41 -21.08
CA ARG A 643 -68.77 26.00 -20.91
C ARG A 643 -67.43 25.80 -20.20
N ILE A 644 -66.52 26.79 -20.24
CA ILE A 644 -65.21 26.74 -19.57
C ILE A 644 -65.08 27.93 -18.60
N PRO A 645 -65.65 27.85 -17.38
CA PRO A 645 -65.47 28.89 -16.37
C PRO A 645 -63.99 29.00 -15.96
N CYS A 646 -63.49 30.22 -15.78
CA CYS A 646 -62.18 30.52 -15.17
C CYS A 646 -60.90 30.33 -16.02
N VAL A 647 -60.99 30.12 -17.34
CA VAL A 647 -59.79 30.01 -18.19
C VAL A 647 -59.53 31.28 -19.00
N ASN A 648 -58.26 31.66 -19.13
CA ASN A 648 -57.85 32.78 -19.97
C ASN A 648 -58.10 32.42 -21.44
N LEU A 649 -59.02 33.14 -22.11
CA LEU A 649 -59.41 32.91 -23.51
C LEU A 649 -58.22 32.92 -24.47
N THR A 650 -57.14 33.64 -24.10
CA THR A 650 -55.90 33.72 -24.88
C THR A 650 -55.12 32.41 -24.95
N TYR A 651 -55.47 31.41 -24.14
CA TYR A 651 -54.83 30.08 -24.15
C TYR A 651 -55.35 29.19 -25.28
N TYR A 652 -56.59 29.42 -25.75
CA TYR A 652 -57.21 28.64 -26.83
C TYR A 652 -57.33 29.41 -28.14
N VAL A 653 -57.45 30.74 -28.06
CA VAL A 653 -57.70 31.62 -29.20
C VAL A 653 -56.70 32.76 -29.17
N ASN A 654 -56.05 33.02 -30.31
CA ASN A 654 -55.06 34.10 -30.42
C ASN A 654 -55.66 35.46 -29.99
N GLU A 655 -54.90 36.25 -29.21
CA GLU A 655 -55.38 37.57 -28.74
C GLU A 655 -55.83 38.48 -29.90
N ARG A 656 -55.16 38.37 -31.06
CA ARG A 656 -55.50 39.09 -32.28
C ARG A 656 -56.86 38.70 -32.87
N THR A 657 -57.25 37.43 -32.78
CA THR A 657 -58.53 36.96 -33.31
C THR A 657 -59.67 37.37 -32.40
N ILE A 658 -59.47 37.35 -31.08
CA ILE A 658 -60.42 37.89 -30.11
C ILE A 658 -60.64 39.40 -30.31
N GLU A 659 -59.55 40.18 -30.43
CA GLU A 659 -59.63 41.63 -30.71
C GLU A 659 -60.35 41.93 -32.02
N ALA A 660 -60.14 41.11 -33.05
CA ALA A 660 -60.78 41.27 -34.36
C ALA A 660 -62.30 41.04 -34.30
N VAL A 661 -62.74 40.00 -33.58
CA VAL A 661 -64.18 39.73 -33.37
C VAL A 661 -64.87 40.87 -32.60
N HIS A 662 -64.24 41.36 -31.53
CA HIS A 662 -64.76 42.47 -30.73
C HIS A 662 -64.82 43.79 -31.53
N ARG A 663 -63.80 44.06 -32.35
CA ARG A 663 -63.77 45.22 -33.24
C ARG A 663 -64.88 45.16 -34.30
N GLY A 664 -65.11 43.98 -34.89
CA GLY A 664 -66.15 43.76 -35.91
C GLY A 664 -67.58 44.03 -35.41
N LEU A 665 -67.84 43.84 -34.12
CA LEU A 665 -69.14 44.09 -33.48
C LEU A 665 -69.25 45.43 -32.75
N GLY A 666 -68.19 46.25 -32.72
CA GLY A 666 -68.16 47.51 -31.97
C GLY A 666 -68.25 47.35 -30.45
N ILE A 667 -67.90 46.16 -29.93
CA ILE A 667 -67.93 45.86 -28.49
C ILE A 667 -66.55 46.16 -27.89
N PRO A 668 -66.43 46.98 -26.83
CA PRO A 668 -65.14 47.26 -26.20
C PRO A 668 -64.49 45.97 -25.67
N TRP A 669 -63.33 45.60 -26.20
CA TRP A 669 -62.50 44.55 -25.61
C TRP A 669 -61.68 45.12 -24.45
N ASN A 670 -61.89 44.61 -23.24
CA ASN A 670 -61.10 44.99 -22.08
C ASN A 670 -59.90 44.03 -21.96
N ARG A 671 -58.70 44.51 -22.28
CA ARG A 671 -57.45 43.72 -22.25
C ARG A 671 -57.10 43.13 -20.87
N ASN A 672 -57.76 43.58 -19.80
CA ASN A 672 -57.57 43.08 -18.44
C ASN A 672 -58.89 42.62 -17.82
N PRO A 673 -59.20 41.31 -17.79
CA PRO A 673 -60.08 40.79 -16.76
C PRO A 673 -59.34 40.90 -15.42
N VAL A 674 -59.89 41.67 -14.48
CA VAL A 674 -59.45 41.67 -13.09
C VAL A 674 -59.52 40.23 -12.59
N PRO A 675 -58.47 39.65 -11.96
CA PRO A 675 -58.60 38.37 -11.31
C PRO A 675 -59.58 38.56 -10.15
N GLU A 676 -60.78 37.99 -10.27
CA GLU A 676 -61.69 37.87 -9.14
C GLU A 676 -60.97 37.08 -8.04
N ARG A 677 -60.61 37.80 -6.98
CA ARG A 677 -60.13 37.22 -5.73
C ARG A 677 -61.21 36.28 -5.21
N ILE A 678 -61.00 34.98 -5.39
CA ILE A 678 -61.64 33.96 -4.59
C ILE A 678 -60.55 33.28 -3.76
N ARG A 679 -60.88 33.14 -2.48
CA ARG A 679 -60.00 32.77 -1.37
C ARG A 679 -59.20 31.50 -1.68
N HIS A 680 -57.88 31.62 -1.53
CA HIS A 680 -57.03 30.50 -1.17
C HIS A 680 -57.58 29.87 0.13
N ASN A 681 -58.26 28.74 0.01
CA ASN A 681 -58.16 27.66 0.98
C ASN A 681 -57.25 26.62 0.34
N SER A 682 -55.95 26.78 0.55
CA SER A 682 -54.94 25.77 0.27
C SER A 682 -54.15 25.57 1.55
N ILE A 683 -54.62 24.63 2.37
CA ILE A 683 -54.02 23.92 3.52
C ILE A 683 -55.12 22.88 3.83
N GLU A 684 -55.05 21.67 3.27
CA GLU A 684 -54.67 20.37 3.89
C GLU A 684 -55.42 19.35 2.99
N ASP A 685 -54.94 18.23 2.48
CA ASP A 685 -53.90 17.31 2.90
C ASP A 685 -53.30 16.65 1.64
N ASN A 686 -52.01 16.88 1.38
CA ASN A 686 -51.19 15.80 0.86
C ASN A 686 -50.95 14.87 2.04
N LYS A 687 -51.85 13.90 2.24
CA LYS A 687 -51.49 12.69 2.96
C LYS A 687 -50.46 11.98 2.11
N GLU A 688 -49.21 12.20 2.46
CA GLU A 688 -48.19 11.18 2.39
C GLU A 688 -48.82 9.90 2.96
N VAL A 689 -48.99 8.90 2.10
CA VAL A 689 -49.19 7.54 2.56
C VAL A 689 -47.80 7.09 3.03
N GLU A 690 -47.49 7.37 4.30
CA GLU A 690 -46.60 6.50 5.06
C GLU A 690 -47.28 5.13 5.09
N GLU A 691 -46.72 4.17 4.35
CA GLU A 691 -46.94 2.76 4.63
C GLU A 691 -46.31 2.49 5.99
N ASP A 692 -47.13 2.51 7.05
CA ASP A 692 -46.88 1.77 8.28
C ASP A 692 -46.73 0.29 7.91
N VAL A 693 -45.48 -0.14 7.76
CA VAL A 693 -45.12 -1.55 7.86
C VAL A 693 -45.22 -1.88 9.34
N ALA A 694 -46.28 -2.58 9.72
CA ALA A 694 -46.38 -3.18 11.03
C ALA A 694 -45.22 -4.18 11.20
N ASP A 695 -44.22 -3.80 11.99
CA ASP A 695 -43.30 -4.72 12.63
C ASP A 695 -44.10 -5.52 13.68
N GLU A 696 -44.39 -6.77 13.39
CA GLU A 696 -44.72 -7.76 14.42
C GLU A 696 -43.43 -8.03 15.23
N VAL A 697 -43.29 -7.29 16.32
CA VAL A 697 -42.43 -7.68 17.44
C VAL A 697 -43.28 -8.56 18.35
N GLU A 698 -43.22 -9.88 18.14
CA GLU A 698 -43.45 -10.82 19.24
C GLU A 698 -42.15 -10.86 20.07
N ASP A 699 -42.23 -10.40 21.31
CA ASP A 699 -41.32 -10.80 22.38
C ASP A 699 -42.11 -10.67 23.70
N PRO A 700 -41.90 -11.58 24.67
CA PRO A 700 -40.58 -11.74 25.29
C PRO A 700 -39.91 -13.11 25.18
#